data_AF-A0A7W8FUK2-F1
#
_entry.id   AF-A0A7W8FUK2-F1
#
_cell.length_a   1.000
_cell.length_b   1.000
_cell.length_c   1.000
_cell.angle_alpha   90.00
_cell.angle_beta   90.00
_cell.angle_gamma   90.00
#
_symmetry.space_group_name_H-M   'P 1'
#
loop_
_entity.id
_entity.type
_entity.pdbx_description
1 polymer ?
#
loop_
_entity_poly.entity_id
_entity_poly.type
_entity_poly.pdbx_seq_one_letter_code
_entity_poly.pdbx_strand_id
1 'polypeptide(L)'
;MSYDYLKGRKCMVWTFMGNSRMYQALAAYGGRLSQVGLFSFKVSHTGIITESGVAISNMLTYINRWPHIKWLLTISNDGTNSIFAALRDNTDGAQDTFLSEIVRIMEKYPWCDGIDIDLEKGDGYSTHAASTSMFRNIYNTVKGYDSSKLMNICLPGMNSINGSVGGENWCVYGDLNAYCDTAAIMSYGMAWAGSAPGAVSPRDWLESIYDYAVTVMNPEKIFFGLPAYGWNWQIYDLPANLGKTYRGTSNTYYAAKNWMTGQYNFTDDAPPQPFIPILAYWDDYDMVPWALPQVYDFMEGRDATSYEYPLMNGTYNRRHYLTAYSKEQHAEFGTIYVDADGTTSSYSGIVSFENGVATLGDAGSATYTFSVSSAGTYDIAIRLCYPFWDKNGIYVSIDGNTTHFTESRLWWPYWRSTFWTTLASSISLSAGTHTIVISVDVKGVQFYGYRVCSSFSEAPSAGTATFTLSPRHFIDVDGNECQPDRAFKLTCEMLRRKPDSALIWYEDFRDYGVLQTNYWTTLSGSWTVWREDEYSESRVYSQLDGSGKLAWQYDGFSDIHLRARLAFPATGSAKAGVFCGDLFCCLNYDSQAVELYNGSTLLGSYSQTIERTANADLRTNPSMYTVEMRIRGNKVRVYSGSSYTLRFTATVSGFSGGYAGYRSDNRTVCELLRLGDAWTYEPYERFDVTFPDGTVTQYGRISRSNATWDTEFQAFTLTSDIEEDATRSESISLDYEFYHSHELALTCGNDYTVTITPKDIDIWIARLFLGDADGFSILYYQDVDSLVYWANEAAYRWGVRGFAMWSLGQEDMRLWEALPKQI
;
A
#
# COMPACT_ATOMS: atom_id res chain seq x y z
N MET A 1 13.07 16.61 48.66
CA MET A 1 12.17 15.81 47.80
C MET A 1 12.84 14.47 47.60
N SER A 2 12.23 13.35 48.02
CA SER A 2 12.74 12.03 47.63
C SER A 2 12.32 11.80 46.17
N TYR A 3 13.27 11.57 45.27
CA TYR A 3 12.97 11.17 43.91
C TYR A 3 12.31 9.79 43.94
N ASP A 4 11.11 9.67 43.37
CA ASP A 4 10.49 8.36 43.11
C ASP A 4 11.10 7.79 41.82
N TYR A 5 12.14 6.97 41.99
CA TYR A 5 12.84 6.33 40.87
C TYR A 5 12.01 5.27 40.14
N LEU A 6 10.83 4.91 40.67
CA LEU A 6 9.90 3.96 40.06
C LEU A 6 8.73 4.66 39.35
N LYS A 7 8.65 5.99 39.43
CA LYS A 7 7.64 6.74 38.67
C LYS A 7 7.83 6.48 37.18
N GLY A 8 6.76 5.97 36.56
CA GLY A 8 6.71 5.57 35.16
C GLY A 8 7.51 4.33 34.79
N ARG A 9 7.99 3.56 35.77
CA ARG A 9 8.89 2.40 35.56
C ARG A 9 8.35 1.12 36.20
N LYS A 10 7.04 1.02 36.36
CA LYS A 10 6.38 -0.22 36.79
C LYS A 10 6.47 -1.28 35.69
N CYS A 11 6.56 -2.55 36.08
CA CYS A 11 6.65 -3.67 35.16
C CYS A 11 5.48 -4.63 35.41
N MET A 12 4.67 -4.83 34.37
CA MET A 12 3.61 -5.83 34.34
C MET A 12 3.97 -6.94 33.35
N VAL A 13 3.59 -8.18 33.64
CA VAL A 13 3.77 -9.33 32.75
C VAL A 13 2.58 -10.28 32.85
N TRP A 14 2.41 -11.15 31.86
CA TRP A 14 1.45 -12.26 31.90
C TRP A 14 2.12 -13.62 31.93
N THR A 15 1.58 -14.54 32.71
CA THR A 15 2.03 -15.93 32.78
C THR A 15 1.17 -16.81 31.88
N PHE A 16 1.59 -16.93 30.61
CA PHE A 16 0.88 -17.71 29.59
C PHE A 16 1.66 -18.97 29.17
N MET A 17 2.99 -18.85 29.02
CA MET A 17 3.82 -19.87 28.38
C MET A 17 3.91 -21.20 29.13
N GLY A 18 3.86 -21.19 30.46
CA GLY A 18 4.06 -22.40 31.28
C GLY A 18 5.43 -23.08 31.11
N ASN A 19 6.41 -22.41 30.48
CA ASN A 19 7.71 -22.97 30.16
C ASN A 19 8.73 -22.77 31.31
N SER A 20 9.88 -23.45 31.24
CA SER A 20 10.92 -23.38 32.29
C SER A 20 11.45 -21.96 32.52
N ARG A 21 11.56 -21.14 31.47
CA ARG A 21 12.06 -19.75 31.57
C ARG A 21 11.10 -18.84 32.30
N MET A 22 9.79 -18.97 32.08
CA MET A 22 8.76 -18.23 32.80
C MET A 22 8.93 -18.45 34.32
N TYR A 23 9.03 -19.72 34.73
CA TYR A 23 9.25 -20.09 36.13
C TYR A 23 10.61 -19.60 36.67
N GLN A 24 11.67 -19.66 35.86
CA GLN A 24 12.98 -19.11 36.22
C GLN A 24 12.91 -17.59 36.44
N ALA A 25 12.21 -16.85 35.57
CA ALA A 25 12.04 -15.41 35.70
C ALA A 25 11.31 -15.05 36.99
N LEU A 26 10.21 -15.75 37.31
CA LEU A 26 9.50 -15.57 38.57
C LEU A 26 10.38 -15.91 39.77
N ALA A 27 11.16 -17.00 39.71
CA ALA A 27 12.02 -17.41 40.82
C ALA A 27 13.13 -16.40 41.10
N ALA A 28 13.81 -15.92 40.06
CA ALA A 28 15.02 -15.12 40.19
C ALA A 28 14.75 -13.61 40.19
N TYR A 29 13.71 -13.16 39.48
CA TYR A 29 13.52 -11.75 39.12
C TYR A 29 12.16 -11.18 39.54
N GLY A 30 11.38 -11.87 40.38
CA GLY A 30 10.10 -11.32 40.87
C GLY A 30 10.24 -9.95 41.54
N GLY A 31 11.37 -9.63 42.16
CA GLY A 31 11.68 -8.27 42.66
C GLY A 31 11.80 -7.17 41.61
N ARG A 32 11.69 -7.49 40.31
CA ARG A 32 11.62 -6.55 39.18
C ARG A 32 10.19 -6.38 38.65
N LEU A 33 9.25 -7.19 39.12
CA LEU A 33 7.85 -7.17 38.69
C LEU A 33 7.03 -6.37 39.70
N SER A 34 6.09 -5.58 39.20
CA SER A 34 5.14 -4.84 40.05
C SER A 34 3.75 -5.45 40.01
N GLN A 35 3.39 -6.08 38.90
CA GLN A 35 2.07 -6.66 38.65
C GLN A 35 2.23 -7.88 37.75
N VAL A 36 1.44 -8.92 37.99
CA VAL A 36 1.41 -10.15 37.17
C VAL A 36 -0.03 -10.54 36.90
N GLY A 37 -0.38 -10.64 35.62
CA GLY A 37 -1.62 -11.27 35.15
C GLY A 37 -1.46 -12.78 35.06
N LEU A 38 -2.24 -13.52 35.83
CA LEU A 38 -2.26 -14.98 35.84
C LEU A 38 -3.23 -15.49 34.78
N PHE A 39 -2.71 -15.78 33.59
CA PHE A 39 -3.46 -16.31 32.43
C PHE A 39 -3.91 -17.76 32.68
N SER A 40 -4.90 -17.89 33.57
CA SER A 40 -5.32 -19.12 34.22
C SER A 40 -6.83 -19.33 34.18
N PHE A 41 -7.63 -18.40 33.62
CA PHE A 41 -9.08 -18.49 33.60
C PHE A 41 -9.66 -18.16 32.23
N LYS A 42 -10.61 -18.98 31.78
CA LYS A 42 -11.38 -18.75 30.56
C LYS A 42 -12.86 -18.61 30.88
N VAL A 43 -13.50 -17.64 30.25
CA VAL A 43 -14.95 -17.46 30.28
C VAL A 43 -15.60 -18.14 29.09
N SER A 44 -16.71 -18.81 29.32
CA SER A 44 -17.54 -19.42 28.27
C SER A 44 -18.67 -18.49 27.82
N HIS A 45 -19.36 -18.86 26.74
CA HIS A 45 -20.51 -18.10 26.22
C HIS A 45 -21.64 -17.89 27.24
N THR A 46 -21.75 -18.75 28.26
CA THR A 46 -22.76 -18.63 29.33
C THR A 46 -22.28 -17.82 30.54
N GLY A 47 -21.07 -17.25 30.49
CA GLY A 47 -20.46 -16.52 31.60
C GLY A 47 -19.75 -17.37 32.64
N ILE A 48 -19.79 -18.71 32.53
CA ILE A 48 -19.07 -19.60 33.46
C ILE A 48 -17.56 -19.44 33.28
N ILE A 49 -16.83 -19.29 34.40
CA ILE A 49 -15.37 -19.19 34.42
C ILE A 49 -14.75 -20.52 34.82
N THR A 50 -13.86 -21.04 33.99
CA THR A 50 -13.10 -22.27 34.25
C THR A 50 -11.61 -21.98 34.36
N GLU A 51 -10.95 -22.66 35.30
CA GLU A 51 -9.50 -22.57 35.43
C GLU A 51 -8.85 -23.40 34.30
N SER A 52 -8.08 -22.74 33.44
CA SER A 52 -7.38 -23.34 32.31
C SER A 52 -6.15 -22.51 31.93
N GLY A 53 -5.13 -23.11 31.32
CA GLY A 53 -3.83 -22.45 31.10
C GLY A 53 -2.83 -22.82 32.19
N VAL A 54 -2.04 -21.84 32.67
CA VAL A 54 -1.08 -22.09 33.75
C VAL A 54 -1.83 -22.31 35.06
N ALA A 55 -1.77 -23.52 35.62
CA ALA A 55 -2.49 -23.84 36.86
C ALA A 55 -2.05 -22.96 38.04
N ILE A 56 -3.00 -22.46 38.85
CA ILE A 56 -2.70 -21.60 40.00
C ILE A 56 -1.81 -22.33 41.01
N SER A 57 -1.98 -23.64 41.16
CA SER A 57 -1.14 -24.48 42.03
C SER A 57 0.36 -24.38 41.70
N ASN A 58 0.72 -24.22 40.42
CA ASN A 58 2.11 -24.05 39.99
C ASN A 58 2.67 -22.66 40.32
N MET A 59 1.79 -21.70 40.60
CA MET A 59 2.14 -20.30 40.84
C MET A 59 2.32 -19.96 42.32
N LEU A 60 1.75 -20.75 43.23
CA LEU A 60 1.72 -20.49 44.68
C LEU A 60 3.12 -20.25 45.27
N THR A 61 4.11 -21.01 44.83
CA THR A 61 5.51 -20.85 45.29
C THR A 61 6.04 -19.45 45.00
N TYR A 62 5.73 -18.87 43.84
CA TYR A 62 6.19 -17.54 43.44
C TYR A 62 5.36 -16.43 44.07
N ILE A 63 4.05 -16.64 44.18
CA ILE A 63 3.13 -15.74 44.88
C ILE A 63 3.60 -15.52 46.32
N ASN A 64 3.86 -16.62 47.05
CA ASN A 64 4.31 -16.56 48.44
C ASN A 64 5.71 -15.92 48.59
N ARG A 65 6.57 -16.07 47.57
CA ARG A 65 7.93 -15.51 47.57
C ARG A 65 7.94 -14.00 47.37
N TRP A 66 6.98 -13.46 46.62
CA TRP A 66 6.97 -12.06 46.19
C TRP A 66 5.66 -11.35 46.56
N PRO A 67 5.45 -11.05 47.86
CA PRO A 67 4.20 -10.44 48.36
C PRO A 67 4.01 -8.97 47.92
N HIS A 68 5.03 -8.34 47.33
CA HIS A 68 4.95 -6.97 46.82
C HIS A 68 4.33 -6.90 45.42
N ILE A 69 4.34 -8.00 44.66
CA ILE A 69 3.74 -8.08 43.33
C ILE A 69 2.23 -8.05 43.48
N LYS A 70 1.56 -7.27 42.61
CA LYS A 70 0.12 -7.31 42.44
C LYS A 70 -0.28 -8.49 41.57
N TRP A 71 -0.82 -9.55 42.17
CA TRP A 71 -1.20 -10.77 41.46
C TRP A 71 -2.68 -10.72 41.06
N LEU A 72 -2.94 -10.67 39.76
CA LEU A 72 -4.29 -10.54 39.21
C LEU A 72 -4.71 -11.85 38.53
N LEU A 73 -5.95 -12.28 38.75
CA LEU A 73 -6.52 -13.44 38.06
C LEU A 73 -6.96 -12.98 36.65
N THR A 74 -6.23 -13.38 35.60
CA THR A 74 -6.57 -13.01 34.22
C THR A 74 -7.67 -13.92 33.70
N ILE A 75 -8.76 -13.31 33.22
CA ILE A 75 -9.90 -13.99 32.62
C ILE A 75 -10.00 -13.62 31.14
N SER A 76 -9.86 -14.62 30.26
CA SER A 76 -9.88 -14.43 28.81
C SER A 76 -11.09 -15.06 28.12
N ASN A 77 -11.49 -14.49 26.97
CA ASN A 77 -12.36 -15.16 25.99
C ASN A 77 -11.60 -15.77 24.81
N ASP A 78 -10.26 -15.77 24.85
CA ASP A 78 -9.34 -16.21 23.80
C ASP A 78 -9.68 -15.64 22.41
N GLY A 79 -10.12 -14.37 22.36
CA GLY A 79 -10.51 -13.73 21.10
C GLY A 79 -11.78 -14.32 20.46
N THR A 80 -12.61 -15.06 21.20
CA THR A 80 -13.87 -15.58 20.67
C THR A 80 -14.97 -14.52 20.76
N ASN A 81 -15.30 -13.92 19.61
CA ASN A 81 -16.31 -12.84 19.50
C ASN A 81 -17.68 -13.20 20.08
N SER A 82 -18.20 -14.42 19.83
CA SER A 82 -19.52 -14.82 20.32
C SER A 82 -19.61 -14.84 21.86
N ILE A 83 -18.50 -15.13 22.55
CA ILE A 83 -18.43 -15.06 24.00
C ILE A 83 -18.46 -13.60 24.46
N PHE A 84 -17.67 -12.72 23.83
CA PHE A 84 -17.71 -11.29 24.15
C PHE A 84 -19.13 -10.74 23.96
N ALA A 85 -19.76 -11.00 22.82
CA ALA A 85 -21.11 -10.54 22.51
C ALA A 85 -22.14 -11.03 23.54
N ALA A 86 -22.08 -12.31 23.94
CA ALA A 86 -22.97 -12.85 24.95
C ALA A 86 -22.83 -12.14 26.31
N LEU A 87 -21.60 -11.86 26.74
CA LEU A 87 -21.33 -11.09 27.96
C LEU A 87 -21.78 -9.64 27.85
N ARG A 88 -21.51 -8.98 26.72
CA ARG A 88 -21.88 -7.57 26.48
C ARG A 88 -23.40 -7.40 26.50
N ASP A 89 -24.10 -8.28 25.79
CA ASP A 89 -25.55 -8.18 25.56
C ASP A 89 -26.35 -8.90 26.66
N ASN A 90 -25.67 -9.48 27.65
CA ASN A 90 -26.24 -10.31 28.71
C ASN A 90 -27.16 -11.42 28.17
N THR A 91 -26.74 -12.09 27.10
CA THR A 91 -27.51 -13.15 26.45
C THR A 91 -27.75 -14.28 27.45
N ASP A 92 -29.01 -14.64 27.67
CA ASP A 92 -29.43 -15.68 28.62
C ASP A 92 -28.85 -15.53 30.04
N GLY A 93 -28.55 -14.30 30.47
CA GLY A 93 -27.95 -14.03 31.80
C GLY A 93 -26.44 -14.29 31.88
N ALA A 94 -25.74 -14.33 30.75
CA ALA A 94 -24.29 -14.59 30.71
C ALA A 94 -23.47 -13.54 31.46
N GLN A 95 -23.83 -12.26 31.40
CA GLN A 95 -23.14 -11.21 32.16
C GLN A 95 -23.37 -11.42 33.66
N ASP A 96 -24.61 -11.67 34.08
CA ASP A 96 -24.94 -11.89 35.49
C ASP A 96 -24.15 -13.09 36.06
N THR A 97 -24.09 -14.18 35.29
CA THR A 97 -23.28 -15.36 35.61
C THR A 97 -21.81 -15.00 35.71
N PHE A 98 -21.26 -14.29 34.73
CA PHE A 98 -19.87 -13.86 34.71
C PHE A 98 -19.48 -13.01 35.92
N LEU A 99 -20.31 -12.03 36.28
CA LEU A 99 -20.10 -11.19 37.46
C LEU A 99 -20.09 -12.02 38.75
N SER A 100 -20.99 -13.00 38.88
CA SER A 100 -21.00 -13.91 40.04
C SER A 100 -19.77 -14.83 40.08
N GLU A 101 -19.29 -15.28 38.92
CA GLU A 101 -18.12 -16.15 38.80
C GLU A 101 -16.82 -15.40 39.11
N ILE A 102 -16.72 -14.11 38.77
CA ILE A 102 -15.62 -13.23 39.19
C ILE A 102 -15.50 -13.20 40.71
N VAL A 103 -16.62 -13.02 41.42
CA VAL A 103 -16.65 -13.06 42.89
C VAL A 103 -16.24 -14.45 43.39
N ARG A 104 -16.81 -15.52 42.81
CA ARG A 104 -16.50 -16.90 43.19
C ARG A 104 -15.00 -17.22 43.09
N ILE A 105 -14.31 -16.78 42.03
CA ILE A 105 -12.87 -17.05 41.91
C ILE A 105 -12.02 -16.20 42.85
N MET A 106 -12.42 -14.96 43.16
CA MET A 106 -11.73 -14.14 44.17
C MET A 106 -11.93 -14.69 45.59
N GLU A 107 -13.10 -15.25 45.89
CA GLU A 107 -13.35 -15.98 47.15
C GLU A 107 -12.52 -17.27 47.24
N LYS A 108 -12.36 -17.99 46.12
CA LYS A 108 -11.49 -19.18 46.05
C LYS A 108 -10.02 -18.81 46.26
N TYR A 109 -9.59 -17.64 45.79
CA TYR A 109 -8.21 -17.17 45.83
C TYR A 109 -8.09 -15.81 46.54
N PRO A 110 -8.34 -15.74 47.86
CA PRO A 110 -8.46 -14.47 48.57
C PRO A 110 -7.16 -13.65 48.62
N TRP A 111 -6.01 -14.31 48.40
CA TRP A 111 -4.70 -13.68 48.31
C TRP A 111 -4.49 -12.85 47.04
N CYS A 112 -5.29 -13.02 45.99
CA CYS A 112 -5.15 -12.23 44.78
C CYS A 112 -5.39 -10.75 45.07
N ASP A 113 -4.68 -9.86 44.38
CA ASP A 113 -4.91 -8.41 44.50
C ASP A 113 -6.11 -7.97 43.67
N GLY A 114 -6.68 -8.84 42.82
CA GLY A 114 -7.83 -8.55 42.00
C GLY A 114 -7.87 -9.36 40.70
N ILE A 115 -8.43 -8.78 39.66
CA ILE A 115 -8.61 -9.42 38.35
C ILE A 115 -7.98 -8.63 37.22
N ASP A 116 -7.71 -9.34 36.14
CA ASP A 116 -7.26 -8.80 34.86
C ASP A 116 -8.25 -9.28 33.78
N ILE A 117 -8.91 -8.34 33.10
CA ILE A 117 -9.97 -8.66 32.14
C ILE A 117 -9.40 -8.56 30.72
N ASP A 118 -9.32 -9.71 30.06
CA ASP A 118 -8.82 -9.87 28.70
C ASP A 118 -9.95 -10.35 27.76
N LEU A 119 -10.90 -9.44 27.51
CA LEU A 119 -11.99 -9.69 26.58
C LEU A 119 -11.67 -8.99 25.25
N GLU A 120 -11.47 -9.79 24.21
CA GLU A 120 -11.11 -9.35 22.86
C GLU A 120 -12.21 -9.66 21.84
N LYS A 121 -12.16 -9.01 20.66
CA LYS A 121 -13.13 -9.12 19.56
C LYS A 121 -14.54 -8.63 19.91
N GLY A 122 -14.70 -7.43 20.48
CA GLY A 122 -15.99 -6.85 20.86
C GLY A 122 -16.82 -6.15 19.78
N ASP A 123 -16.48 -6.34 18.50
CA ASP A 123 -17.05 -5.67 17.30
C ASP A 123 -16.59 -4.21 17.09
N GLY A 124 -17.26 -3.50 16.18
CA GLY A 124 -16.97 -2.12 15.81
C GLY A 124 -17.65 -1.06 16.70
N TYR A 125 -17.52 0.22 16.34
CA TYR A 125 -17.95 1.35 17.16
C TYR A 125 -19.43 1.35 17.57
N SER A 126 -20.32 0.72 16.81
CA SER A 126 -21.75 0.64 17.18
C SER A 126 -22.01 -0.03 18.54
N THR A 127 -21.09 -0.85 19.03
CA THR A 127 -21.24 -1.62 20.28
C THR A 127 -20.55 -0.94 21.48
N HIS A 128 -19.93 0.23 21.30
CA HIS A 128 -19.05 0.82 22.33
C HIS A 128 -19.78 1.11 23.65
N ALA A 129 -20.96 1.72 23.60
CA ALA A 129 -21.71 2.09 24.81
C ALA A 129 -22.14 0.88 25.66
N ALA A 130 -22.51 -0.22 25.00
CA ALA A 130 -22.86 -1.48 25.66
C ALA A 130 -21.61 -2.13 26.27
N SER A 131 -20.50 -2.14 25.53
CA SER A 131 -19.22 -2.65 26.02
C SER A 131 -18.72 -1.86 27.23
N THR A 132 -18.72 -0.52 27.17
CA THR A 132 -18.41 0.35 28.32
C THR A 132 -19.30 0.03 29.53
N SER A 133 -20.59 -0.23 29.31
CA SER A 133 -21.52 -0.59 30.38
C SER A 133 -21.17 -1.94 31.02
N MET A 134 -20.78 -2.94 30.23
CA MET A 134 -20.29 -4.23 30.73
C MET A 134 -19.03 -4.05 31.60
N PHE A 135 -18.02 -3.31 31.13
CA PHE A 135 -16.79 -3.06 31.90
C PHE A 135 -17.06 -2.27 33.20
N ARG A 136 -17.98 -1.29 33.17
CA ARG A 136 -18.46 -0.64 34.40
C ARG A 136 -19.09 -1.63 35.38
N ASN A 137 -19.91 -2.56 34.90
CA ASN A 137 -20.56 -3.55 35.76
C ASN A 137 -19.54 -4.52 36.37
N ILE A 138 -18.52 -4.92 35.61
CA ILE A 138 -17.39 -5.71 36.11
C ILE A 138 -16.65 -4.95 37.20
N TYR A 139 -16.25 -3.71 36.93
CA TYR A 139 -15.53 -2.86 37.89
C TYR A 139 -16.32 -2.67 39.19
N ASN A 140 -17.61 -2.35 39.09
CA ASN A 140 -18.49 -2.19 40.25
C ASN A 140 -18.66 -3.49 41.04
N THR A 141 -18.71 -4.65 40.38
CA THR A 141 -18.75 -5.96 41.04
C THR A 141 -17.46 -6.21 41.83
N VAL A 142 -16.29 -5.95 41.24
CA VAL A 142 -14.99 -6.09 41.92
C VAL A 142 -14.91 -5.18 43.14
N LYS A 143 -15.20 -3.88 42.97
CA LYS A 143 -15.14 -2.91 44.06
C LYS A 143 -16.23 -3.11 45.12
N GLY A 144 -17.37 -3.67 44.73
CA GLY A 144 -18.47 -4.01 45.63
C GLY A 144 -18.18 -5.24 46.48
N TYR A 145 -17.44 -6.21 45.94
CA TYR A 145 -16.93 -7.35 46.71
C TYR A 145 -15.89 -6.91 47.74
N ASP A 146 -14.86 -6.19 47.31
CA ASP A 146 -13.83 -5.62 48.17
C ASP A 146 -13.17 -4.44 47.45
N SER A 147 -13.30 -3.25 48.04
CA SER A 147 -12.82 -2.00 47.43
C SER A 147 -11.29 -1.92 47.31
N SER A 148 -10.55 -2.79 48.00
CA SER A 148 -9.10 -2.93 47.87
C SER A 148 -8.67 -3.75 46.65
N LYS A 149 -9.56 -4.56 46.06
CA LYS A 149 -9.27 -5.35 44.87
C LYS A 149 -9.10 -4.47 43.64
N LEU A 150 -8.14 -4.83 42.81
CA LEU A 150 -7.77 -4.12 41.58
C LEU A 150 -8.46 -4.74 40.37
N MET A 151 -8.69 -3.92 39.35
CA MET A 151 -9.08 -4.37 38.03
C MET A 151 -8.13 -3.79 36.99
N ASN A 152 -7.38 -4.67 36.33
CA ASN A 152 -6.73 -4.36 35.06
C ASN A 152 -7.66 -4.64 33.89
N ILE A 153 -7.58 -3.84 32.84
CA ILE A 153 -8.24 -4.11 31.54
C ILE A 153 -7.18 -4.22 30.45
N CYS A 154 -7.26 -5.25 29.61
CA CYS A 154 -6.51 -5.35 28.37
C CYS A 154 -7.27 -4.62 27.27
N LEU A 155 -6.59 -3.73 26.55
CA LEU A 155 -7.20 -2.88 25.52
C LEU A 155 -6.50 -3.09 24.17
N PRO A 156 -7.23 -3.17 23.04
CA PRO A 156 -6.59 -3.16 21.73
C PRO A 156 -5.91 -1.81 21.48
N GLY A 157 -4.82 -1.78 20.71
CA GLY A 157 -4.16 -0.52 20.33
C GLY A 157 -5.04 0.36 19.45
N MET A 158 -5.25 1.62 19.86
CA MET A 158 -6.02 2.63 19.13
C MET A 158 -5.28 3.95 19.09
N ASN A 159 -5.34 4.66 17.96
CA ASN A 159 -4.75 6.00 17.80
C ASN A 159 -5.79 7.15 17.77
N SER A 160 -7.08 6.81 17.85
CA SER A 160 -8.21 7.74 17.87
C SER A 160 -9.50 6.96 18.17
N ILE A 161 -10.62 7.66 18.34
CA ILE A 161 -11.94 7.02 18.31
C ILE A 161 -12.12 6.37 16.94
N ASN A 162 -12.48 5.09 16.92
CA ASN A 162 -12.61 4.30 15.69
C ASN A 162 -11.27 4.04 14.96
N GLY A 163 -10.14 4.24 15.66
CA GLY A 163 -8.77 4.14 15.12
C GLY A 163 -8.08 2.79 15.35
N SER A 164 -8.81 1.70 15.58
CA SER A 164 -8.23 0.36 15.69
C SER A 164 -7.87 -0.19 14.31
N VAL A 165 -6.61 -0.62 14.13
CA VAL A 165 -6.16 -1.29 12.90
C VAL A 165 -6.89 -2.63 12.69
N GLY A 166 -7.16 -3.36 13.76
CA GLY A 166 -7.86 -4.64 13.74
C GLY A 166 -9.39 -4.53 13.63
N GLY A 167 -9.94 -3.31 13.55
CA GLY A 167 -11.38 -3.06 13.46
C GLY A 167 -12.15 -3.17 14.80
N GLU A 168 -11.45 -3.40 15.90
CA GLU A 168 -12.02 -3.59 17.25
C GLU A 168 -12.33 -2.25 17.93
N ASN A 169 -13.29 -1.54 17.36
CA ASN A 169 -13.65 -0.19 17.77
C ASN A 169 -14.72 -0.13 18.88
N TRP A 170 -14.99 -1.26 19.53
CA TRP A 170 -15.88 -1.38 20.69
C TRP A 170 -15.37 -0.66 21.95
N CYS A 171 -14.06 -0.41 22.06
CA CYS A 171 -13.50 0.27 23.21
C CYS A 171 -13.29 1.77 22.93
N VAL A 172 -13.58 2.60 23.92
CA VAL A 172 -13.29 4.04 23.92
C VAL A 172 -12.52 4.34 25.20
N TYR A 173 -11.23 4.63 25.08
CA TYR A 173 -10.32 4.73 26.24
C TYR A 173 -10.81 5.74 27.29
N GLY A 174 -11.32 6.89 26.86
CA GLY A 174 -11.86 7.92 27.76
C GLY A 174 -13.06 7.43 28.57
N ASP A 175 -13.94 6.63 27.97
CA ASP A 175 -15.13 6.07 28.63
C ASP A 175 -14.75 5.00 29.66
N LEU A 176 -13.67 4.26 29.41
CA LEU A 176 -13.17 3.19 30.27
C LEU A 176 -12.26 3.67 31.41
N ASN A 177 -11.75 4.91 31.34
CA ASN A 177 -10.83 5.47 32.33
C ASN A 177 -11.39 5.45 33.77
N ALA A 178 -12.71 5.56 33.94
CA ALA A 178 -13.36 5.50 35.26
C ALA A 178 -13.58 4.07 35.78
N TYR A 179 -13.45 3.05 34.93
CA TYR A 179 -13.85 1.67 35.19
C TYR A 179 -12.67 0.69 35.15
N CYS A 180 -11.49 1.17 35.55
CA CYS A 180 -10.29 0.37 35.74
C CYS A 180 -9.34 1.04 36.75
N ASP A 181 -8.51 0.23 37.40
CA ASP A 181 -7.38 0.73 38.20
C ASP A 181 -6.11 0.87 37.35
N THR A 182 -5.90 -0.09 36.45
CA THR A 182 -4.84 -0.06 35.44
C THR A 182 -5.39 -0.52 34.08
N ALA A 183 -4.75 -0.10 33.01
CA ALA A 183 -5.07 -0.54 31.66
C ALA A 183 -3.77 -0.93 30.94
N ALA A 184 -3.72 -2.14 30.38
CA ALA A 184 -2.61 -2.58 29.55
C ALA A 184 -3.04 -2.54 28.09
N ILE A 185 -2.42 -1.64 27.32
CA ILE A 185 -2.75 -1.51 25.90
C ILE A 185 -1.91 -2.52 25.12
N MET A 186 -2.55 -3.42 24.39
CA MET A 186 -1.94 -4.45 23.56
C MET A 186 -1.44 -3.86 22.25
N SER A 187 -0.43 -2.99 22.36
CA SER A 187 0.23 -2.32 21.24
C SER A 187 1.28 -3.23 20.59
N TYR A 188 0.88 -4.46 20.26
CA TYR A 188 1.65 -5.48 19.56
C TYR A 188 0.76 -6.31 18.64
N GLY A 189 1.36 -6.98 17.66
CA GLY A 189 0.64 -7.80 16.68
C GLY A 189 0.23 -7.04 15.41
N MET A 190 0.88 -5.91 15.12
CA MET A 190 0.75 -5.21 13.84
C MET A 190 1.35 -6.06 12.72
N ALA A 191 2.60 -6.51 12.90
CA ALA A 191 3.15 -7.61 12.13
C ALA A 191 2.88 -8.94 12.85
N TRP A 192 2.35 -9.92 12.12
CA TRP A 192 1.90 -11.21 12.64
C TRP A 192 2.15 -12.33 11.62
N ALA A 193 1.83 -13.58 11.98
CA ALA A 193 2.14 -14.76 11.16
C ALA A 193 1.77 -14.62 9.66
N GLY A 194 0.64 -13.99 9.35
CA GLY A 194 0.11 -13.81 8.00
C GLY A 194 0.44 -12.46 7.34
N SER A 195 1.04 -11.50 8.05
CA SER A 195 1.38 -10.19 7.48
C SER A 195 2.62 -10.26 6.58
N ALA A 196 2.91 -9.15 5.90
CA ALA A 196 4.26 -8.90 5.41
C ALA A 196 5.26 -8.86 6.60
N PRO A 197 6.54 -9.24 6.38
CA PRO A 197 7.57 -9.19 7.41
C PRO A 197 7.87 -7.77 7.87
N GLY A 198 8.00 -7.57 9.18
CA GLY A 198 8.34 -6.28 9.79
C GLY A 198 8.33 -6.31 11.33
N ALA A 199 8.50 -5.16 11.97
CA ALA A 199 8.45 -5.05 13.42
C ALA A 199 7.07 -5.45 13.98
N VAL A 200 7.04 -6.23 15.06
CA VAL A 200 5.78 -6.66 15.73
C VAL A 200 4.97 -5.45 16.21
N SER A 201 5.68 -4.40 16.64
CA SER A 201 5.15 -3.12 17.11
C SER A 201 5.92 -1.98 16.44
N PRO A 202 5.57 -1.59 15.20
CA PRO A 202 6.26 -0.51 14.49
C PRO A 202 6.17 0.82 15.24
N ARG A 203 7.22 1.64 15.14
CA ARG A 203 7.37 2.90 15.88
C ARG A 203 6.19 3.86 15.65
N ASP A 204 5.84 4.13 14.40
CA ASP A 204 4.77 5.08 14.08
C ASP A 204 3.43 4.69 14.71
N TRP A 205 3.16 3.38 14.71
CA TRP A 205 1.95 2.85 15.31
C TRP A 205 1.98 2.99 16.84
N LEU A 206 3.09 2.61 17.48
CA LEU A 206 3.29 2.80 18.92
C LEU A 206 3.12 4.27 19.32
N GLU A 207 3.84 5.18 18.66
CA GLU A 207 3.78 6.61 18.95
C GLU A 207 2.36 7.15 18.82
N SER A 208 1.66 6.80 17.72
CA SER A 208 0.28 7.24 17.50
C SER A 208 -0.71 6.74 18.57
N ILE A 209 -0.52 5.52 19.09
CA ILE A 209 -1.37 4.96 20.15
C ILE A 209 -1.18 5.77 21.43
N TYR A 210 0.06 6.00 21.85
CA TYR A 210 0.33 6.63 23.15
C TYR A 210 0.16 8.15 23.13
N ASP A 211 0.42 8.80 21.99
CA ASP A 211 0.07 10.22 21.79
C ASP A 211 -1.45 10.44 21.95
N TYR A 212 -2.28 9.49 21.51
CA TYR A 212 -3.72 9.50 21.77
C TYR A 212 -4.07 9.12 23.20
N ALA A 213 -3.59 7.96 23.69
CA ALA A 213 -4.04 7.37 24.95
C ALA A 213 -3.88 8.30 26.15
N VAL A 214 -2.76 9.03 26.23
CA VAL A 214 -2.48 9.96 27.35
C VAL A 214 -3.36 11.21 27.34
N THR A 215 -4.05 11.52 26.24
CA THR A 215 -4.97 12.65 26.15
C THR A 215 -6.37 12.31 26.65
N VAL A 216 -6.72 11.02 26.68
CA VAL A 216 -8.08 10.54 27.00
C VAL A 216 -8.16 9.67 28.26
N MET A 217 -7.05 9.06 28.69
CA MET A 217 -6.98 8.23 29.89
C MET A 217 -5.86 8.73 30.81
N ASN A 218 -6.02 8.60 32.13
CA ASN A 218 -4.98 9.02 33.08
C ASN A 218 -3.68 8.22 32.83
N PRO A 219 -2.56 8.88 32.48
CA PRO A 219 -1.29 8.19 32.18
C PRO A 219 -0.82 7.25 33.30
N GLU A 220 -1.07 7.58 34.58
CA GLU A 220 -0.65 6.77 35.73
C GLU A 220 -1.38 5.42 35.85
N LYS A 221 -2.42 5.20 35.04
CA LYS A 221 -3.13 3.91 34.90
C LYS A 221 -2.60 3.05 33.75
N ILE A 222 -1.94 3.66 32.76
CA ILE A 222 -1.63 3.02 31.48
C ILE A 222 -0.32 2.25 31.59
N PHE A 223 -0.32 0.99 31.16
CA PHE A 223 0.88 0.24 30.85
C PHE A 223 1.14 0.24 29.34
N PHE A 224 2.39 0.52 28.97
CA PHE A 224 2.89 0.45 27.61
C PHE A 224 3.08 -1.02 27.16
N GLY A 225 2.34 -1.50 26.17
CA GLY A 225 2.38 -2.91 25.76
C GLY A 225 3.55 -3.23 24.84
N LEU A 226 4.34 -4.25 25.17
CA LEU A 226 5.44 -4.72 24.34
C LEU A 226 5.41 -6.24 24.17
N PRO A 227 5.77 -6.75 22.97
CA PRO A 227 5.94 -8.17 22.76
C PRO A 227 7.31 -8.63 23.29
N ALA A 228 7.37 -9.79 23.93
CA ALA A 228 8.59 -10.53 24.27
C ALA A 228 8.97 -11.56 23.20
N TYR A 229 8.32 -11.49 22.04
CA TYR A 229 8.45 -12.45 20.96
C TYR A 229 8.67 -11.74 19.62
N GLY A 230 9.08 -12.54 18.65
CA GLY A 230 9.28 -12.16 17.26
C GLY A 230 8.59 -13.10 16.30
N TRP A 231 8.85 -12.90 15.02
CA TRP A 231 8.33 -13.73 13.93
C TRP A 231 9.44 -14.02 12.92
N ASN A 232 9.43 -15.24 12.43
CA ASN A 232 10.27 -15.70 11.34
C ASN A 232 9.40 -16.00 10.12
N TRP A 233 9.39 -15.11 9.13
CA TRP A 233 8.58 -15.24 7.91
C TRP A 233 9.37 -15.96 6.83
N GLN A 234 8.93 -17.17 6.49
CA GLN A 234 9.48 -17.93 5.37
C GLN A 234 9.10 -17.25 4.05
N ILE A 235 10.10 -16.94 3.22
CA ILE A 235 9.91 -16.18 1.97
C ILE A 235 10.50 -16.89 0.75
N TYR A 236 10.65 -18.21 0.80
CA TYR A 236 11.21 -19.02 -0.28
C TYR A 236 10.14 -19.81 -1.08
N ASP A 237 8.91 -19.83 -0.59
CA ASP A 237 7.77 -20.46 -1.25
C ASP A 237 6.44 -19.94 -0.67
N LEU A 238 5.33 -20.27 -1.35
CA LEU A 238 3.99 -19.98 -0.87
C LEU A 238 3.65 -20.85 0.35
N PRO A 239 2.96 -20.32 1.38
CA PRO A 239 2.58 -21.11 2.56
C PRO A 239 1.85 -22.42 2.24
N ALA A 240 0.96 -22.38 1.25
CA ALA A 240 0.21 -23.55 0.80
C ALA A 240 1.11 -24.68 0.28
N ASN A 241 2.20 -24.34 -0.44
CA ASN A 241 3.17 -25.32 -0.94
C ASN A 241 3.98 -25.95 0.19
N LEU A 242 4.12 -25.23 1.31
CA LEU A 242 4.79 -25.70 2.52
C LEU A 242 3.85 -26.42 3.51
N GLY A 243 2.57 -26.60 3.16
CA GLY A 243 1.57 -27.18 4.06
C GLY A 243 1.23 -26.31 5.27
N LYS A 244 1.41 -24.99 5.16
CA LYS A 244 1.19 -24.01 6.23
C LYS A 244 0.06 -23.04 5.90
N THR A 245 -0.67 -22.62 6.93
CA THR A 245 -1.68 -21.56 6.79
C THR A 245 -1.03 -20.18 6.61
N TYR A 246 0.07 -19.94 7.32
CA TYR A 246 0.76 -18.65 7.35
C TYR A 246 2.26 -18.83 7.11
N ARG A 247 2.92 -17.79 6.59
CA ARG A 247 4.36 -17.80 6.31
C ARG A 247 5.21 -17.61 7.57
N GLY A 248 4.68 -16.93 8.58
CA GLY A 248 5.37 -16.57 9.82
C GLY A 248 5.25 -17.63 10.90
N THR A 249 6.37 -17.90 11.59
CA THR A 249 6.43 -18.73 12.81
C THR A 249 6.89 -17.87 14.00
N SER A 250 6.20 -17.96 15.14
CA SER A 250 6.53 -17.15 16.31
C SER A 250 7.82 -17.64 16.97
N ASN A 251 8.70 -16.71 17.32
CA ASN A 251 9.99 -16.99 17.94
C ASN A 251 10.12 -16.29 19.30
N THR A 252 10.61 -17.02 20.30
CA THR A 252 11.20 -16.41 21.51
C THR A 252 12.55 -15.79 21.18
N TYR A 253 13.08 -14.92 22.04
CA TYR A 253 14.44 -14.38 21.89
C TYR A 253 15.49 -15.48 21.65
N TYR A 254 15.39 -16.60 22.36
CA TYR A 254 16.36 -17.69 22.21
C TYR A 254 16.14 -18.51 20.94
N ALA A 255 14.91 -18.57 20.42
CA ALA A 255 14.69 -19.19 19.12
C ALA A 255 15.34 -18.33 18.03
N ALA A 256 15.20 -17.00 18.12
CA ALA A 256 15.93 -16.06 17.26
C ALA A 256 17.45 -16.20 17.43
N LYS A 257 17.94 -16.33 18.67
CA LYS A 257 19.35 -16.64 18.95
C LYS A 257 19.82 -17.90 18.25
N ASN A 258 19.05 -18.97 18.32
CA ASN A 258 19.40 -20.24 17.68
C ASN A 258 19.47 -20.12 16.16
N TRP A 259 18.57 -19.35 15.52
CA TRP A 259 18.71 -18.98 14.11
C TRP A 259 20.01 -18.21 13.84
N MET A 260 20.33 -17.19 14.64
CA MET A 260 21.54 -16.38 14.46
C MET A 260 22.84 -17.16 14.70
N THR A 261 22.84 -18.14 15.60
CA THR A 261 24.02 -18.95 15.89
C THR A 261 24.13 -20.20 14.99
N GLY A 262 23.27 -20.33 13.98
CA GLY A 262 23.26 -21.49 13.09
C GLY A 262 22.89 -22.80 13.77
N GLN A 263 22.10 -22.79 14.84
CA GLN A 263 21.55 -24.02 15.41
C GLN A 263 20.32 -24.53 14.66
N TYR A 264 19.65 -23.62 13.95
CA TYR A 264 18.46 -23.93 13.18
C TYR A 264 18.69 -23.83 11.68
N ASN A 265 17.97 -24.67 10.94
CA ASN A 265 17.88 -24.62 9.50
C ASN A 265 16.44 -24.96 9.05
N PHE A 266 16.16 -24.96 7.76
CA PHE A 266 14.83 -25.19 7.20
C PHE A 266 14.54 -26.66 6.87
N THR A 267 15.48 -27.56 7.14
CA THR A 267 15.36 -29.01 6.94
C THR A 267 15.22 -29.73 8.29
N ASP A 268 14.34 -29.19 9.13
CA ASP A 268 14.05 -29.69 10.49
C ASP A 268 15.31 -29.84 11.36
N ASP A 269 16.21 -28.87 11.26
CA ASP A 269 17.49 -28.82 11.98
C ASP A 269 18.35 -30.08 11.72
N ALA A 270 18.32 -30.55 10.47
CA ALA A 270 19.10 -31.70 9.99
C ALA A 270 19.74 -31.41 8.61
N PRO A 271 20.75 -32.17 8.17
CA PRO A 271 21.26 -32.08 6.80
C PRO A 271 20.15 -32.30 5.74
N PRO A 272 20.28 -31.78 4.51
CA PRO A 272 21.53 -31.28 3.91
C PRO A 272 21.78 -29.77 4.05
N GLN A 273 20.80 -28.96 4.46
CA GLN A 273 20.99 -27.51 4.54
C GLN A 273 22.07 -27.16 5.58
N PRO A 274 23.08 -26.33 5.23
CA PRO A 274 24.15 -25.97 6.14
C PRO A 274 23.66 -25.18 7.35
N PHE A 275 24.36 -25.35 8.48
CA PHE A 275 24.13 -24.64 9.72
C PHE A 275 25.00 -23.38 9.75
N ILE A 276 24.40 -22.22 9.48
CA ILE A 276 25.14 -20.98 9.22
C ILE A 276 24.85 -19.96 10.33
N PRO A 277 25.87 -19.46 11.05
CA PRO A 277 25.74 -18.28 11.89
C PRO A 277 25.51 -17.02 11.03
N ILE A 278 24.51 -16.22 11.40
CA ILE A 278 24.08 -15.06 10.60
C ILE A 278 24.02 -13.81 11.48
N LEU A 279 24.45 -12.69 10.90
CA LEU A 279 24.40 -11.39 11.57
C LEU A 279 22.96 -10.93 11.75
N ALA A 280 22.65 -10.39 12.93
CA ALA A 280 21.48 -9.55 13.12
C ALA A 280 21.84 -8.08 12.91
N TYR A 281 20.89 -7.37 12.32
CA TYR A 281 20.90 -5.95 12.07
C TYR A 281 20.00 -5.26 13.10
N TRP A 282 20.32 -4.01 13.41
CA TRP A 282 19.47 -3.16 14.24
C TRP A 282 18.65 -2.23 13.33
N ASP A 283 17.31 -2.27 13.45
CA ASP A 283 16.44 -1.29 12.83
C ASP A 283 16.43 -0.02 13.69
N ASP A 284 17.22 0.98 13.30
CA ASP A 284 17.34 2.26 14.02
C ASP A 284 16.02 3.05 14.11
N TYR A 285 15.04 2.74 13.27
CA TYR A 285 13.75 3.41 13.27
C TYR A 285 12.78 2.74 14.23
N ASP A 286 12.53 1.45 14.03
CA ASP A 286 11.59 0.66 14.84
C ASP A 286 12.20 0.20 16.18
N MET A 287 13.51 0.39 16.36
CA MET A 287 14.28 0.07 17.56
C MET A 287 14.19 -1.41 17.91
N VAL A 288 14.36 -2.26 16.90
CA VAL A 288 14.18 -3.71 16.98
C VAL A 288 15.24 -4.44 16.13
N PRO A 289 15.79 -5.56 16.61
CA PRO A 289 16.71 -6.35 15.80
C PRO A 289 15.95 -7.19 14.75
N TRP A 290 16.62 -7.41 13.62
CA TRP A 290 16.15 -8.28 12.55
C TRP A 290 17.30 -9.02 11.87
N ALA A 291 17.00 -10.10 11.15
CA ALA A 291 18.00 -10.93 10.48
C ALA A 291 17.43 -11.56 9.21
N LEU A 292 18.34 -12.08 8.37
CA LEU A 292 18.04 -12.74 7.10
C LEU A 292 18.57 -14.19 7.08
N PRO A 293 17.92 -15.14 7.78
CA PRO A 293 18.36 -16.52 7.78
C PRO A 293 18.44 -17.14 6.37
N GLN A 294 19.58 -17.75 6.03
CA GLN A 294 19.86 -18.45 4.77
C GLN A 294 19.70 -17.59 3.50
N VAL A 295 19.79 -16.25 3.62
CA VAL A 295 19.85 -15.32 2.48
C VAL A 295 21.31 -15.07 2.12
N TYR A 296 21.65 -15.31 0.85
CA TYR A 296 23.00 -15.17 0.31
C TYR A 296 23.19 -13.84 -0.44
N ASP A 297 22.11 -13.20 -0.86
CA ASP A 297 22.15 -11.86 -1.42
C ASP A 297 20.83 -11.11 -1.22
N PHE A 298 20.92 -9.79 -1.06
CA PHE A 298 19.81 -8.89 -0.76
C PHE A 298 19.97 -7.57 -1.49
N MET A 299 18.94 -7.17 -2.23
CA MET A 299 18.90 -5.91 -2.97
C MET A 299 17.59 -5.18 -2.71
N GLU A 300 17.63 -3.85 -2.66
CA GLU A 300 16.47 -2.98 -2.78
C GLU A 300 16.31 -2.48 -4.22
N GLY A 301 15.17 -1.88 -4.57
CA GLY A 301 14.94 -1.36 -5.93
C GLY A 301 16.03 -0.38 -6.40
N ARG A 302 16.57 0.44 -5.48
CA ARG A 302 17.67 1.37 -5.77
C ARG A 302 19.01 0.70 -6.11
N ASP A 303 19.18 -0.57 -5.75
CA ASP A 303 20.43 -1.31 -5.95
C ASP A 303 20.51 -1.95 -7.35
N ALA A 304 19.52 -1.69 -8.22
CA ALA A 304 19.60 -2.04 -9.63
C ALA A 304 20.87 -1.45 -10.26
N THR A 305 21.67 -2.30 -10.91
CA THR A 305 22.90 -1.88 -11.59
C THR A 305 22.61 -1.00 -12.81
N SER A 306 21.44 -1.16 -13.41
CA SER A 306 20.91 -0.25 -14.42
C SER A 306 19.39 -0.35 -14.45
N TYR A 307 18.72 0.74 -14.84
CA TYR A 307 17.32 0.73 -15.20
C TYR A 307 17.05 1.78 -16.28
N GLU A 308 16.02 1.54 -17.08
CA GLU A 308 15.64 2.39 -18.21
C GLU A 308 14.36 3.15 -17.92
N TYR A 309 14.32 4.43 -18.30
CA TYR A 309 13.08 5.22 -18.31
C TYR A 309 11.99 4.48 -19.11
N PRO A 310 10.73 4.42 -18.66
CA PRO A 310 10.09 5.23 -17.62
C PRO A 310 10.23 4.73 -16.16
N LEU A 311 11.09 3.75 -15.87
CA LEU A 311 11.35 3.40 -14.47
C LEU A 311 12.01 4.56 -13.72
N MET A 312 11.47 4.82 -12.53
CA MET A 312 11.91 5.85 -11.61
C MET A 312 12.13 5.25 -10.23
N ASN A 313 13.13 5.76 -9.53
CA ASN A 313 13.41 5.44 -8.13
C ASN A 313 12.53 6.28 -7.20
N GLY A 314 11.95 5.64 -6.19
CA GLY A 314 11.18 6.29 -5.13
C GLY A 314 11.43 5.67 -3.77
N THR A 315 10.81 6.26 -2.75
CA THR A 315 10.81 5.71 -1.38
C THR A 315 9.41 5.80 -0.82
N TYR A 316 8.91 4.70 -0.26
CA TYR A 316 7.59 4.62 0.37
C TYR A 316 7.65 3.75 1.61
N ASN A 317 7.15 4.26 2.74
CA ASN A 317 7.23 3.60 4.04
C ASN A 317 8.65 3.05 4.32
N ARG A 318 9.67 3.91 4.07
CA ARG A 318 11.10 3.59 4.22
C ARG A 318 11.68 2.55 3.26
N ARG A 319 10.88 2.00 2.32
CA ARG A 319 11.36 1.05 1.30
C ARG A 319 11.74 1.78 0.02
N HIS A 320 12.93 1.51 -0.49
CA HIS A 320 13.37 1.98 -1.79
C HIS A 320 12.79 1.09 -2.89
N TYR A 321 12.21 1.69 -3.93
CA TYR A 321 11.58 0.95 -5.01
C TYR A 321 11.85 1.56 -6.39
N LEU A 322 11.70 0.73 -7.43
CA LEU A 322 11.56 1.18 -8.82
C LEU A 322 10.13 0.98 -9.30
N THR A 323 9.58 1.95 -10.04
CA THR A 323 8.27 1.84 -10.70
C THR A 323 8.19 2.74 -11.92
N ALA A 324 7.23 2.51 -12.81
CA ALA A 324 6.87 3.41 -13.90
C ALA A 324 5.41 3.84 -13.75
N TYR A 325 5.09 5.10 -14.03
CA TYR A 325 3.70 5.61 -13.96
C TYR A 325 3.06 5.82 -15.34
N SER A 326 3.79 5.52 -16.41
CA SER A 326 3.35 5.56 -17.80
C SER A 326 4.10 4.52 -18.61
N LYS A 327 3.57 4.17 -19.79
CA LYS A 327 4.32 3.43 -20.81
C LYS A 327 4.85 4.41 -21.84
N GLU A 328 6.07 4.13 -22.29
CA GLU A 328 6.75 4.90 -23.32
C GLU A 328 7.02 3.99 -24.52
N GLN A 329 7.17 4.58 -25.69
CA GLN A 329 7.56 3.79 -26.84
C GLN A 329 9.05 3.43 -26.76
N HIS A 330 9.33 2.14 -26.82
CA HIS A 330 10.66 1.62 -27.08
C HIS A 330 10.80 1.27 -28.56
N ALA A 331 11.72 1.93 -29.27
CA ALA A 331 11.91 1.77 -30.71
C ALA A 331 13.36 1.38 -31.01
N GLU A 332 13.54 0.32 -31.80
CA GLU A 332 14.84 -0.18 -32.23
C GLU A 332 14.99 -0.11 -33.75
N PHE A 333 16.19 0.27 -34.19
CA PHE A 333 16.55 0.36 -35.60
C PHE A 333 17.79 -0.48 -35.85
N GLY A 334 17.79 -1.21 -36.98
CA GLY A 334 19.01 -1.81 -37.51
C GLY A 334 19.94 -0.76 -38.11
N THR A 335 20.65 -1.12 -39.18
CA THR A 335 21.50 -0.14 -39.90
C THR A 335 20.61 0.93 -40.54
N ILE A 336 20.80 2.20 -40.16
CA ILE A 336 20.09 3.34 -40.73
C ILE A 336 20.84 3.81 -41.99
N TYR A 337 20.15 3.77 -43.13
CA TYR A 337 20.66 4.23 -44.43
C TYR A 337 20.26 5.68 -44.73
N VAL A 338 19.09 6.09 -44.24
CA VAL A 338 18.56 7.45 -44.37
C VAL A 338 17.93 7.83 -43.04
N ASP A 339 18.24 9.03 -42.54
CA ASP A 339 17.59 9.66 -41.39
C ASP A 339 17.24 11.09 -41.81
N ALA A 340 15.95 11.38 -41.98
CA ALA A 340 15.46 12.65 -42.51
C ALA A 340 14.36 13.20 -41.60
N ASP A 341 14.35 14.52 -41.42
CA ASP A 341 13.32 15.22 -40.67
C ASP A 341 12.05 15.48 -41.51
N GLY A 342 11.10 16.21 -40.94
CA GLY A 342 9.85 16.56 -41.58
C GLY A 342 9.93 17.68 -42.62
N THR A 343 11.10 18.28 -42.90
CA THR A 343 11.19 19.45 -43.81
C THR A 343 11.46 19.08 -45.26
N THR A 344 10.75 19.75 -46.18
CA THR A 344 10.96 19.62 -47.64
C THR A 344 10.62 20.92 -48.37
N SER A 345 11.23 21.13 -49.54
CA SER A 345 10.89 22.24 -50.43
C SER A 345 9.78 21.89 -51.44
N SER A 346 9.33 20.63 -51.49
CA SER A 346 8.29 20.17 -52.42
C SER A 346 6.98 19.89 -51.68
N TYR A 347 6.04 20.83 -51.75
CA TYR A 347 4.74 20.71 -51.09
C TYR A 347 3.65 21.50 -51.84
N SER A 348 2.39 21.19 -51.54
CA SER A 348 1.20 21.89 -52.04
C SER A 348 0.15 22.01 -50.94
N GLY A 349 -0.82 22.91 -51.13
CA GLY A 349 -1.79 23.26 -50.08
C GLY A 349 -1.14 24.00 -48.91
N ILE A 350 -1.74 23.91 -47.72
CA ILE A 350 -1.20 24.52 -46.50
C ILE A 350 -0.34 23.49 -45.76
N VAL A 351 0.95 23.75 -45.68
CA VAL A 351 1.92 23.00 -44.86
C VAL A 351 2.81 24.01 -44.15
N SER A 352 2.96 23.88 -42.83
CA SER A 352 3.93 24.68 -42.06
C SER A 352 5.10 23.82 -41.64
N PHE A 353 6.31 24.37 -41.79
CA PHE A 353 7.55 23.73 -41.34
C PHE A 353 8.15 24.55 -40.21
N GLU A 354 8.35 23.92 -39.05
CA GLU A 354 9.00 24.55 -37.89
C GLU A 354 9.88 23.52 -37.20
N ASN A 355 11.15 23.87 -36.96
CA ASN A 355 12.13 23.02 -36.25
C ASN A 355 12.19 21.56 -36.74
N GLY A 356 12.16 21.33 -38.06
CA GLY A 356 12.21 19.98 -38.64
C GLY A 356 10.88 19.21 -38.60
N VAL A 357 9.76 19.88 -38.32
CA VAL A 357 8.42 19.26 -38.25
C VAL A 357 7.53 19.83 -39.34
N ALA A 358 6.86 18.97 -40.10
CA ALA A 358 5.77 19.35 -40.99
C ALA A 358 4.42 19.24 -40.28
N THR A 359 3.63 20.30 -40.27
CA THR A 359 2.23 20.27 -39.83
C THR A 359 1.31 20.50 -41.02
N LEU A 360 0.38 19.57 -41.24
CA LEU A 360 -0.52 19.59 -42.39
C LEU A 360 -1.79 20.40 -42.09
N GLY A 361 -2.10 21.36 -42.96
CA GLY A 361 -3.34 22.13 -42.97
C GLY A 361 -4.19 21.80 -44.20
N ASP A 362 -5.00 22.77 -44.64
CA ASP A 362 -5.98 22.59 -45.72
C ASP A 362 -5.33 22.13 -47.03
N ALA A 363 -5.79 20.98 -47.53
CA ALA A 363 -5.24 20.31 -48.73
C ALA A 363 -3.72 20.11 -48.69
N GLY A 364 -3.11 20.09 -47.50
CA GLY A 364 -1.67 20.00 -47.31
C GLY A 364 -1.12 18.67 -47.81
N SER A 365 -0.06 18.72 -48.62
CA SER A 365 0.71 17.56 -49.03
C SER A 365 2.18 17.93 -49.21
N ALA A 366 3.08 17.06 -48.77
CA ALA A 366 4.52 17.27 -48.85
C ALA A 366 5.24 16.01 -49.36
N THR A 367 6.23 16.22 -50.23
CA THR A 367 6.97 15.18 -50.94
C THR A 367 8.42 15.17 -50.50
N TYR A 368 8.91 14.00 -50.12
CA TYR A 368 10.27 13.75 -49.66
C TYR A 368 10.94 12.77 -50.62
N THR A 369 12.17 13.05 -51.01
CA THR A 369 12.97 12.15 -51.85
C THR A 369 14.16 11.64 -51.09
N PHE A 370 14.46 10.35 -51.25
CA PHE A 370 15.66 9.72 -50.74
C PHE A 370 16.25 8.77 -51.77
N SER A 371 17.48 8.32 -51.55
CA SER A 371 18.12 7.34 -52.42
C SER A 371 18.74 6.20 -51.63
N VAL A 372 18.66 5.00 -52.19
CA VAL A 372 19.41 3.82 -51.72
C VAL A 372 20.45 3.43 -52.75
N SER A 373 21.65 3.08 -52.30
CA SER A 373 22.82 2.82 -53.16
C SER A 373 22.82 1.42 -53.79
N SER A 374 22.06 0.49 -53.21
CA SER A 374 21.94 -0.89 -53.67
C SER A 374 20.48 -1.31 -53.71
N ALA A 375 20.13 -2.17 -54.66
CA ALA A 375 18.84 -2.84 -54.60
C ALA A 375 18.85 -3.82 -53.41
N GLY A 376 17.76 -3.88 -52.65
CA GLY A 376 17.72 -4.70 -51.44
C GLY A 376 16.38 -4.60 -50.70
N THR A 377 16.34 -5.23 -49.55
CA THR A 377 15.20 -5.23 -48.63
C THR A 377 15.46 -4.24 -47.50
N TYR A 378 14.49 -3.38 -47.23
CA TYR A 378 14.57 -2.30 -46.25
C TYR A 378 13.29 -2.24 -45.41
N ASP A 379 13.39 -1.64 -44.23
CA ASP A 379 12.26 -1.15 -43.45
C ASP A 379 12.23 0.38 -43.54
N ILE A 380 11.03 0.94 -43.66
CA ILE A 380 10.80 2.39 -43.60
C ILE A 380 9.93 2.69 -42.39
N ALA A 381 10.47 3.45 -41.45
CA ALA A 381 9.76 3.93 -40.28
C ALA A 381 9.50 5.43 -40.41
N ILE A 382 8.33 5.88 -39.96
CA ILE A 382 7.96 7.30 -39.93
C ILE A 382 7.75 7.74 -38.49
N ARG A 383 8.07 9.01 -38.20
CA ARG A 383 7.85 9.61 -36.89
C ARG A 383 6.71 10.60 -36.96
N LEU A 384 5.69 10.39 -36.14
CA LEU A 384 4.46 11.18 -36.10
C LEU A 384 4.24 11.73 -34.69
N CYS A 385 3.41 12.77 -34.57
CA CYS A 385 2.80 13.16 -33.31
C CYS A 385 1.33 13.49 -33.59
N TYR A 386 0.45 12.96 -32.75
CA TYR A 386 -0.94 13.36 -32.69
C TYR A 386 -1.11 14.32 -31.50
N PRO A 387 -1.15 15.64 -31.75
CA PRO A 387 -1.12 16.63 -30.68
C PRO A 387 -2.43 16.70 -29.89
N PHE A 388 -3.53 16.13 -30.42
CA PHE A 388 -4.82 16.08 -29.74
C PHE A 388 -5.76 15.03 -30.37
N TRP A 389 -6.84 14.68 -29.68
CA TRP A 389 -7.76 13.59 -30.10
C TRP A 389 -8.45 13.84 -31.45
N ASP A 390 -8.63 15.11 -31.85
CA ASP A 390 -9.20 15.52 -33.14
C ASP A 390 -8.14 15.76 -34.23
N LYS A 391 -6.86 15.49 -33.93
CA LYS A 391 -5.68 15.66 -34.79
C LYS A 391 -4.93 14.34 -34.85
N ASN A 392 -5.59 13.33 -35.40
CA ASN A 392 -5.31 11.91 -35.21
C ASN A 392 -5.25 11.09 -36.52
N GLY A 393 -4.98 11.72 -37.67
CA GLY A 393 -5.02 11.05 -38.97
C GLY A 393 -4.11 11.69 -40.03
N ILE A 394 -3.38 10.86 -40.79
CA ILE A 394 -2.51 11.27 -41.90
C ILE A 394 -2.40 10.15 -42.94
N TYR A 395 -2.33 10.51 -44.22
CA TYR A 395 -1.96 9.58 -45.29
C TYR A 395 -0.48 9.70 -45.59
N VAL A 396 0.20 8.57 -45.71
CA VAL A 396 1.62 8.52 -46.10
C VAL A 396 1.78 7.47 -47.18
N SER A 397 2.43 7.83 -48.28
CA SER A 397 2.71 6.92 -49.39
C SER A 397 4.20 6.74 -49.62
N ILE A 398 4.61 5.53 -50.01
CA ILE A 398 5.94 5.20 -50.50
C ILE A 398 5.80 4.73 -51.96
N ASP A 399 6.45 5.44 -52.88
CA ASP A 399 6.39 5.20 -54.33
C ASP A 399 4.94 5.01 -54.85
N GLY A 400 4.02 5.82 -54.33
CA GLY A 400 2.61 5.81 -54.70
C GLY A 400 1.72 4.79 -53.97
N ASN A 401 2.29 3.92 -53.14
CA ASN A 401 1.51 3.02 -52.28
C ASN A 401 1.14 3.74 -50.97
N THR A 402 -0.12 4.09 -50.81
CA THR A 402 -0.62 4.87 -49.67
C THR A 402 -1.07 4.00 -48.50
N THR A 403 -0.63 4.37 -47.31
CA THR A 403 -1.11 3.85 -46.01
C THR A 403 -1.81 4.99 -45.25
N HIS A 404 -2.93 4.67 -44.60
CA HIS A 404 -3.64 5.60 -43.71
C HIS A 404 -3.24 5.30 -42.27
N PHE A 405 -2.67 6.29 -41.59
CA PHE A 405 -2.33 6.22 -40.17
C PHE A 405 -3.37 7.01 -39.39
N THR A 406 -4.01 6.34 -38.43
CA THR A 406 -4.98 6.98 -37.55
C THR A 406 -5.04 6.31 -36.18
N GLU A 407 -5.48 7.03 -35.16
CA GLU A 407 -5.72 6.51 -33.81
C GLU A 407 -7.05 7.05 -33.27
N SER A 408 -7.84 6.19 -32.61
CA SER A 408 -9.17 6.53 -32.09
C SER A 408 -9.34 6.21 -30.60
N ARG A 409 -8.42 5.45 -30.00
CA ARG A 409 -8.39 5.14 -28.57
C ARG A 409 -8.05 6.41 -27.80
N LEU A 410 -9.01 6.96 -27.05
CA LEU A 410 -8.77 8.16 -26.23
C LEU A 410 -7.64 7.94 -25.19
N TRP A 411 -7.49 6.71 -24.71
CA TRP A 411 -6.50 6.32 -23.70
C TRP A 411 -5.12 5.96 -24.29
N TRP A 412 -4.91 6.11 -25.59
CA TRP A 412 -3.63 5.78 -26.21
C TRP A 412 -2.48 6.59 -25.58
N PRO A 413 -1.41 5.94 -25.07
CA PRO A 413 -0.45 6.62 -24.19
C PRO A 413 0.42 7.66 -24.90
N TYR A 414 0.48 7.65 -26.23
CA TYR A 414 1.36 8.52 -27.00
C TYR A 414 0.72 9.83 -27.46
N TRP A 415 -0.49 10.16 -27.00
CA TRP A 415 -1.08 11.49 -27.26
C TRP A 415 -0.14 12.60 -26.79
N ARG A 416 0.07 13.62 -27.64
CA ARG A 416 0.99 14.76 -27.40
C ARG A 416 2.48 14.39 -27.35
N SER A 417 2.82 13.14 -27.68
CA SER A 417 4.18 12.65 -27.78
C SER A 417 4.49 12.21 -29.21
N THR A 418 5.77 12.26 -29.58
CA THR A 418 6.19 11.68 -30.86
C THR A 418 6.30 10.16 -30.73
N PHE A 419 5.92 9.44 -31.77
CA PHE A 419 6.06 7.99 -31.85
C PHE A 419 6.52 7.59 -33.25
N TRP A 420 7.25 6.49 -33.34
CA TRP A 420 7.64 5.83 -34.57
C TRP A 420 6.62 4.77 -34.94
N THR A 421 6.37 4.61 -36.23
CA THR A 421 5.54 3.50 -36.74
C THR A 421 6.03 3.05 -38.11
N THR A 422 5.70 1.83 -38.47
CA THR A 422 6.16 1.19 -39.71
C THR A 422 5.35 1.72 -40.89
N LEU A 423 6.01 2.41 -41.83
CA LEU A 423 5.42 2.73 -43.13
C LEU A 423 5.42 1.50 -44.05
N ALA A 424 6.55 0.81 -44.11
CA ALA A 424 6.69 -0.43 -44.86
C ALA A 424 7.75 -1.32 -44.20
N SER A 425 7.43 -2.59 -43.99
CA SER A 425 8.39 -3.59 -43.54
C SER A 425 8.78 -4.51 -44.70
N SER A 426 10.06 -4.87 -44.76
CA SER A 426 10.66 -5.74 -45.77
C SER A 426 10.36 -5.30 -47.21
N ILE A 427 10.32 -3.99 -47.46
CA ILE A 427 10.08 -3.43 -48.79
C ILE A 427 11.30 -3.64 -49.69
N SER A 428 11.05 -4.10 -50.91
CA SER A 428 12.09 -4.22 -51.93
C SER A 428 12.27 -2.90 -52.67
N LEU A 429 13.42 -2.27 -52.51
CA LEU A 429 13.78 -1.02 -53.19
C LEU A 429 14.86 -1.28 -54.25
N SER A 430 14.74 -0.64 -55.41
CA SER A 430 15.80 -0.61 -56.42
C SER A 430 16.90 0.37 -56.02
N ALA A 431 18.13 0.18 -56.49
CA ALA A 431 19.12 1.25 -56.38
C ALA A 431 18.64 2.49 -57.13
N GLY A 432 18.57 3.66 -56.48
CA GLY A 432 18.06 4.88 -57.08
C GLY A 432 17.22 5.73 -56.12
N THR A 433 16.46 6.66 -56.70
CA THR A 433 15.62 7.62 -55.97
C THR A 433 14.22 7.07 -55.74
N HIS A 434 13.74 7.24 -54.52
CA HIS A 434 12.42 6.86 -54.04
C HIS A 434 11.72 8.05 -53.40
N THR A 435 10.40 7.99 -53.30
CA THR A 435 9.58 9.12 -52.84
C THR A 435 8.63 8.73 -51.72
N ILE A 436 8.65 9.50 -50.63
CA ILE A 436 7.60 9.48 -49.61
C ILE A 436 6.73 10.72 -49.81
N VAL A 437 5.40 10.54 -49.83
CA VAL A 437 4.46 11.67 -49.87
C VAL A 437 3.52 11.58 -48.68
N ILE A 438 3.45 12.64 -47.88
CA ILE A 438 2.42 12.81 -46.85
C ILE A 438 1.29 13.68 -47.37
N SER A 439 0.05 13.41 -46.95
CA SER A 439 -1.10 14.26 -47.25
C SER A 439 -2.11 14.27 -46.11
N VAL A 440 -2.80 15.41 -45.96
CA VAL A 440 -3.71 15.67 -44.85
C VAL A 440 -4.91 14.71 -44.87
N ASP A 441 -5.22 14.14 -43.71
CA ASP A 441 -6.54 13.55 -43.42
C ASP A 441 -7.29 14.51 -42.50
N VAL A 442 -6.74 14.74 -41.30
CA VAL A 442 -7.18 15.80 -40.38
C VAL A 442 -6.08 16.83 -40.16
N LYS A 443 -6.50 18.08 -39.96
CA LYS A 443 -5.60 19.23 -39.82
C LYS A 443 -4.83 19.13 -38.50
N GLY A 444 -3.54 19.45 -38.53
CA GLY A 444 -2.73 19.60 -37.32
C GLY A 444 -1.94 18.37 -36.90
N VAL A 445 -2.05 17.23 -37.60
CA VAL A 445 -1.09 16.12 -37.41
C VAL A 445 0.30 16.58 -37.80
N GLN A 446 1.28 16.15 -37.00
CA GLN A 446 2.68 16.54 -37.14
C GLN A 446 3.50 15.36 -37.65
N PHE A 447 4.25 15.58 -38.71
CA PHE A 447 5.21 14.64 -39.29
C PHE A 447 6.64 15.10 -38.96
N TYR A 448 7.36 14.28 -38.21
CA TYR A 448 8.70 14.59 -37.70
C TYR A 448 9.82 14.02 -38.59
N GLY A 449 9.48 13.20 -39.58
CA GLY A 449 10.46 12.62 -40.49
C GLY A 449 10.32 11.12 -40.68
N TYR A 450 11.37 10.52 -41.27
CA TYR A 450 11.41 9.11 -41.60
C TYR A 450 12.83 8.55 -41.57
N ARG A 451 12.91 7.23 -41.40
CA ARG A 451 14.14 6.45 -41.50
C ARG A 451 13.98 5.31 -42.48
N VAL A 452 15.02 5.09 -43.29
CA VAL A 452 15.18 3.89 -44.09
C VAL A 452 16.28 3.07 -43.44
N CYS A 453 15.96 1.85 -43.04
CA CYS A 453 16.84 1.03 -42.22
C CYS A 453 16.79 -0.45 -42.63
N SER A 454 17.69 -1.27 -42.09
CA SER A 454 17.69 -2.71 -42.37
C SER A 454 16.56 -3.46 -41.66
N SER A 455 16.09 -2.92 -40.53
CA SER A 455 15.02 -3.47 -39.70
C SER A 455 14.51 -2.40 -38.74
N PHE A 456 13.21 -2.42 -38.43
CA PHE A 456 12.58 -1.56 -37.43
C PHE A 456 11.59 -2.36 -36.57
N SER A 457 11.61 -2.11 -35.26
CA SER A 457 10.61 -2.64 -34.33
C SER A 457 10.30 -1.63 -33.24
N GLU A 458 9.07 -1.66 -32.74
CA GLU A 458 8.65 -0.84 -31.62
C GLU A 458 7.67 -1.58 -30.72
N ALA A 459 7.64 -1.20 -29.45
CA ALA A 459 6.68 -1.70 -28.47
C ALA A 459 6.50 -0.71 -27.31
N PRO A 460 5.34 -0.68 -26.64
CA PRO A 460 5.20 0.02 -25.38
C PRO A 460 6.03 -0.66 -24.28
N SER A 461 6.72 0.14 -23.49
CA SER A 461 7.61 -0.29 -22.42
C SER A 461 7.34 0.48 -21.13
N ALA A 462 7.27 -0.24 -20.02
CA ALA A 462 7.32 0.33 -18.67
C ALA A 462 8.76 0.38 -18.13
N GLY A 463 9.76 0.20 -19.01
CA GLY A 463 11.17 0.13 -18.67
C GLY A 463 11.60 -1.27 -18.21
N THR A 464 12.90 -1.39 -17.96
CA THR A 464 13.54 -2.62 -17.50
C THR A 464 14.55 -2.29 -16.41
N ALA A 465 14.64 -3.12 -15.37
CA ALA A 465 15.63 -3.01 -14.31
C ALA A 465 16.52 -4.25 -14.28
N THR A 466 17.83 -4.04 -14.20
CA THR A 466 18.84 -5.11 -14.13
C THR A 466 19.51 -5.08 -12.76
N PHE A 467 19.63 -6.25 -12.14
CA PHE A 467 20.30 -6.46 -10.87
C PHE A 467 21.42 -7.48 -11.03
N THR A 468 22.44 -7.37 -10.17
CA THR A 468 23.54 -8.34 -10.10
C THR A 468 23.41 -9.17 -8.84
N LEU A 469 23.14 -10.46 -9.01
CA LEU A 469 23.15 -11.45 -7.93
C LEU A 469 24.58 -11.94 -7.70
N SER A 470 25.08 -11.82 -6.49
CA SER A 470 26.48 -12.05 -6.11
C SER A 470 26.62 -13.01 -4.94
N PRO A 471 26.05 -14.24 -4.98
CA PRO A 471 26.14 -15.16 -3.86
C PRO A 471 27.60 -15.49 -3.51
N ARG A 472 27.91 -15.52 -2.21
CA ARG A 472 29.25 -15.85 -1.67
C ARG A 472 29.17 -17.03 -0.72
N HIS A 473 30.28 -17.76 -0.59
CA HIS A 473 30.36 -18.81 0.41
C HIS A 473 30.24 -18.21 1.81
N PHE A 474 29.47 -18.88 2.65
CA PHE A 474 29.43 -18.59 4.09
C PHE A 474 30.33 -19.56 4.83
N ILE A 475 30.54 -19.28 6.12
CA ILE A 475 31.24 -20.17 7.03
C ILE A 475 30.20 -20.80 7.94
N ASP A 476 30.16 -22.13 7.98
CA ASP A 476 29.24 -22.88 8.85
C ASP A 476 29.69 -22.86 10.33
N VAL A 477 28.87 -23.45 11.21
CA VAL A 477 29.16 -23.57 12.65
C VAL A 477 30.44 -24.34 12.97
N ASP A 478 30.94 -25.17 12.05
CA ASP A 478 32.17 -25.95 12.19
C ASP A 478 33.40 -25.24 11.60
N GLY A 479 33.22 -24.05 11.01
CA GLY A 479 34.28 -23.24 10.41
C GLY A 479 34.60 -23.60 8.96
N ASN A 480 33.78 -24.41 8.29
CA ASN A 480 33.98 -24.78 6.89
C ASN A 480 33.25 -23.81 5.95
N GLU A 481 33.82 -23.59 4.77
CA GLU A 481 33.12 -22.89 3.71
C GLU A 481 31.92 -23.72 3.22
N CYS A 482 30.76 -23.08 3.11
CA CYS A 482 29.52 -23.69 2.67
C CYS A 482 28.74 -22.80 1.70
N GLN A 483 27.83 -23.43 0.98
CA GLN A 483 26.83 -22.83 0.10
C GLN A 483 25.58 -23.73 0.15
N PRO A 484 24.47 -23.38 -0.52
CA PRO A 484 23.32 -24.29 -0.60
C PRO A 484 23.72 -25.65 -1.17
N ASP A 485 23.17 -26.73 -0.61
CA ASP A 485 23.52 -28.11 -1.01
C ASP A 485 23.17 -28.39 -2.48
N ARG A 486 22.06 -27.83 -2.97
CA ARG A 486 21.54 -28.12 -4.32
C ARG A 486 21.32 -26.92 -5.22
N ALA A 487 20.70 -25.85 -4.73
CA ALA A 487 20.26 -24.73 -5.56
C ALA A 487 19.93 -23.49 -4.74
N PHE A 488 19.75 -22.37 -5.44
CA PHE A 488 19.21 -21.14 -4.90
C PHE A 488 17.75 -20.94 -5.33
N LYS A 489 17.05 -20.07 -4.61
CA LYS A 489 15.78 -19.48 -5.04
C LYS A 489 15.86 -17.96 -4.92
N LEU A 490 15.39 -17.27 -5.96
CA LEU A 490 15.18 -15.83 -5.95
C LEU A 490 13.73 -15.54 -5.55
N THR A 491 13.55 -14.66 -4.59
CA THR A 491 12.25 -14.11 -4.23
C THR A 491 12.21 -12.61 -4.50
N CYS A 492 11.26 -12.17 -5.32
CA CYS A 492 10.97 -10.77 -5.57
C CYS A 492 9.83 -10.31 -4.65
N GLU A 493 10.05 -9.25 -3.88
CA GLU A 493 9.02 -8.55 -3.13
C GLU A 493 8.52 -7.34 -3.94
N MET A 494 7.23 -7.38 -4.26
CA MET A 494 6.59 -6.46 -5.22
C MET A 494 5.32 -5.86 -4.62
N LEU A 495 5.05 -4.57 -4.85
CA LEU A 495 3.73 -3.99 -4.56
C LEU A 495 2.93 -3.89 -5.85
N ARG A 496 1.75 -4.52 -5.83
CA ARG A 496 0.73 -4.40 -6.88
C ARG A 496 -0.38 -3.48 -6.42
N ARG A 497 -1.23 -3.05 -7.37
CA ARG A 497 -2.43 -2.26 -7.07
C ARG A 497 -3.62 -2.71 -7.89
N LYS A 498 -4.81 -2.36 -7.40
CA LYS A 498 -6.04 -2.54 -8.19
C LYS A 498 -5.90 -1.72 -9.49
N PRO A 499 -6.31 -2.26 -10.64
CA PRO A 499 -6.27 -1.54 -11.91
C PRO A 499 -7.08 -0.25 -11.81
N ASP A 500 -6.66 0.80 -12.52
CA ASP A 500 -7.46 2.02 -12.74
C ASP A 500 -7.90 2.07 -14.21
N SER A 501 -8.92 2.88 -14.52
CA SER A 501 -9.30 3.13 -15.91
C SER A 501 -8.09 3.65 -16.69
N ALA A 502 -7.89 3.17 -17.90
CA ALA A 502 -6.77 3.54 -18.74
C ALA A 502 -6.71 5.06 -18.87
N LEU A 503 -5.54 5.63 -18.59
CA LEU A 503 -5.38 7.06 -18.46
C LEU A 503 -5.54 7.77 -19.82
N ILE A 504 -6.43 8.75 -19.88
CA ILE A 504 -6.59 9.65 -21.03
C ILE A 504 -5.89 10.99 -20.74
N TRP A 505 -6.08 11.53 -19.53
CA TRP A 505 -5.45 12.78 -19.08
C TRP A 505 -5.25 12.79 -17.57
N TYR A 506 -4.08 13.23 -17.12
CA TYR A 506 -3.77 13.50 -15.73
C TYR A 506 -3.36 14.97 -15.59
N GLU A 507 -4.05 15.72 -14.75
CA GLU A 507 -3.74 17.12 -14.50
C GLU A 507 -3.67 17.41 -13.00
N ASP A 508 -2.48 17.76 -12.50
CA ASP A 508 -2.26 18.23 -11.13
C ASP A 508 -1.92 19.73 -11.08
N PHE A 509 -1.98 20.42 -12.22
CA PHE A 509 -1.72 21.85 -12.41
C PHE A 509 -0.31 22.31 -12.04
N ARG A 510 0.64 21.37 -11.88
CA ARG A 510 2.00 21.68 -11.44
C ARG A 510 2.89 22.21 -12.57
N ASP A 511 2.55 21.89 -13.82
CA ASP A 511 3.27 22.41 -14.98
C ASP A 511 3.09 23.92 -15.14
N TYR A 512 4.16 24.59 -15.51
CA TYR A 512 4.16 26.04 -15.73
C TYR A 512 3.29 26.41 -16.94
N GLY A 513 2.45 27.45 -16.81
CA GLY A 513 1.62 27.95 -17.90
C GLY A 513 0.56 26.98 -18.42
N VAL A 514 0.15 25.96 -17.64
CA VAL A 514 -0.74 24.88 -18.09
C VAL A 514 -2.05 25.37 -18.74
N LEU A 515 -2.67 26.44 -18.23
CA LEU A 515 -3.90 27.02 -18.80
C LEU A 515 -3.67 27.86 -20.07
N GLN A 516 -2.43 28.19 -20.41
CA GLN A 516 -2.06 28.92 -21.62
C GLN A 516 -1.87 27.98 -22.83
N THR A 517 -1.91 26.67 -22.60
CA THR A 517 -1.89 25.67 -23.66
C THR A 517 -3.19 25.70 -24.46
N ASN A 518 -3.15 25.23 -25.70
CA ASN A 518 -4.32 25.02 -26.55
C ASN A 518 -5.10 23.74 -26.22
N TYR A 519 -4.97 23.24 -24.99
CA TYR A 519 -5.67 22.03 -24.52
C TYR A 519 -6.91 22.34 -23.70
N TRP A 520 -7.09 23.60 -23.27
CA TRP A 520 -8.15 24.02 -22.37
C TRP A 520 -9.07 25.04 -23.02
N THR A 521 -10.35 25.01 -22.64
CA THR A 521 -11.32 26.05 -22.95
C THR A 521 -12.14 26.41 -21.71
N THR A 522 -12.31 27.71 -21.47
CA THR A 522 -13.18 28.22 -20.41
C THR A 522 -14.56 28.46 -21.01
N LEU A 523 -15.51 27.57 -20.71
CA LEU A 523 -16.89 27.68 -21.19
C LEU A 523 -17.69 28.73 -20.42
N SER A 524 -17.33 28.96 -19.15
CA SER A 524 -17.88 30.04 -18.32
C SER A 524 -17.00 30.31 -17.10
N GLY A 525 -17.18 31.49 -16.50
CA GLY A 525 -16.50 31.89 -15.26
C GLY A 525 -15.04 32.29 -15.48
N SER A 526 -14.20 32.08 -14.48
CA SER A 526 -12.79 32.48 -14.48
C SER A 526 -11.97 31.50 -13.65
N TRP A 527 -10.83 31.09 -14.20
CA TRP A 527 -9.93 30.12 -13.60
C TRP A 527 -8.48 30.62 -13.66
N THR A 528 -7.75 30.35 -12.59
CA THR A 528 -6.30 30.60 -12.49
C THR A 528 -5.64 29.42 -11.81
N VAL A 529 -4.33 29.25 -11.98
CA VAL A 529 -3.55 28.28 -11.21
C VAL A 529 -2.77 29.03 -10.16
N TRP A 530 -3.10 28.81 -8.90
CA TRP A 530 -2.24 29.20 -7.79
C TRP A 530 -1.07 28.22 -7.69
N ARG A 531 0.12 28.74 -7.41
CA ARG A 531 1.38 27.98 -7.24
C ARG A 531 2.01 28.40 -5.92
N GLU A 532 2.65 27.46 -5.22
CA GLU A 532 3.42 27.78 -4.01
C GLU A 532 4.61 28.70 -4.32
N ASP A 533 5.20 28.55 -5.51
CA ASP A 533 6.16 29.48 -6.11
C ASP A 533 5.67 29.85 -7.52
N GLU A 534 5.20 31.09 -7.65
CA GLU A 534 4.61 31.64 -8.87
C GLU A 534 5.57 31.62 -10.06
N TYR A 535 6.86 31.77 -9.82
CA TYR A 535 7.88 31.93 -10.87
C TYR A 535 8.71 30.66 -11.10
N SER A 536 8.47 29.61 -10.32
CA SER A 536 9.18 28.35 -10.52
C SER A 536 8.77 27.67 -11.82
N GLU A 537 9.77 27.43 -12.67
CA GLU A 537 9.66 26.57 -13.86
C GLU A 537 9.64 25.07 -13.49
N SER A 538 9.87 24.73 -12.21
CA SER A 538 9.75 23.35 -11.71
C SER A 538 8.29 22.99 -11.41
N ARG A 539 7.99 21.69 -11.32
CA ARG A 539 6.70 21.20 -10.82
C ARG A 539 6.59 21.46 -9.32
N VAL A 540 5.98 22.57 -8.93
CA VAL A 540 5.72 22.95 -7.53
C VAL A 540 4.28 22.60 -7.13
N TYR A 541 3.93 22.62 -5.85
CA TYR A 541 2.53 22.43 -5.42
C TYR A 541 1.64 23.53 -6.02
N SER A 542 0.52 23.12 -6.63
CA SER A 542 -0.35 23.99 -7.39
C SER A 542 -1.81 23.61 -7.20
N GLN A 543 -2.70 24.59 -7.38
CA GLN A 543 -4.15 24.39 -7.31
C GLN A 543 -4.84 25.24 -8.37
N LEU A 544 -5.72 24.63 -9.16
CA LEU A 544 -6.71 25.35 -9.95
C LEU A 544 -7.67 26.06 -9.00
N ASP A 545 -7.84 27.38 -9.16
CA ASP A 545 -8.65 28.25 -8.30
C ASP A 545 -9.58 29.11 -9.15
N GLY A 546 -10.88 29.05 -8.87
CA GLY A 546 -11.87 29.80 -9.62
C GLY A 546 -13.28 29.25 -9.51
N SER A 547 -14.11 29.65 -10.47
CA SER A 547 -15.49 29.18 -10.62
C SER A 547 -15.92 29.21 -12.10
N GLY A 548 -16.99 28.49 -12.43
CA GLY A 548 -17.50 28.34 -13.80
C GLY A 548 -17.27 26.94 -14.34
N LYS A 549 -17.00 26.82 -15.66
CA LYS A 549 -16.76 25.55 -16.36
C LYS A 549 -15.44 25.62 -17.12
N LEU A 550 -14.45 24.85 -16.66
CA LEU A 550 -13.19 24.61 -17.37
C LEU A 550 -13.28 23.24 -18.05
N ALA A 551 -12.98 23.16 -19.34
CA ALA A 551 -13.01 21.92 -20.10
C ALA A 551 -11.72 21.70 -20.87
N TRP A 552 -11.43 20.43 -21.18
CA TRP A 552 -10.53 20.14 -22.30
C TRP A 552 -11.13 20.69 -23.59
N GLN A 553 -10.30 21.12 -24.54
CA GLN A 553 -10.74 21.69 -25.82
C GLN A 553 -11.25 20.61 -26.80
N TYR A 554 -12.06 19.66 -26.31
CA TYR A 554 -12.66 18.54 -27.03
C TYR A 554 -14.07 18.29 -26.49
N ASP A 555 -15.05 18.20 -27.39
CA ASP A 555 -16.46 18.01 -27.06
C ASP A 555 -17.03 16.65 -27.49
N GLY A 556 -16.16 15.72 -27.94
CA GLY A 556 -16.56 14.37 -28.34
C GLY A 556 -16.68 13.36 -27.20
N PHE A 557 -16.55 13.76 -25.94
CA PHE A 557 -16.58 12.82 -24.82
C PHE A 557 -17.99 12.29 -24.54
N SER A 558 -18.12 10.99 -24.30
CA SER A 558 -19.39 10.34 -23.95
C SER A 558 -19.18 9.25 -22.90
N ASP A 559 -18.35 8.26 -23.22
CA ASP A 559 -18.01 7.12 -22.36
C ASP A 559 -16.65 7.35 -21.70
N ILE A 560 -16.65 8.06 -20.57
CA ILE A 560 -15.43 8.42 -19.83
C ILE A 560 -15.56 8.20 -18.32
N HIS A 561 -14.41 8.18 -17.65
CA HIS A 561 -14.27 8.16 -16.21
C HIS A 561 -13.56 9.44 -15.74
N LEU A 562 -14.26 10.27 -14.97
CA LEU A 562 -13.77 11.55 -14.46
C LEU A 562 -13.55 11.48 -12.96
N ARG A 563 -12.44 12.02 -12.46
CA ARG A 563 -12.14 12.18 -11.04
C ARG A 563 -11.61 13.59 -10.79
N ALA A 564 -12.09 14.24 -9.73
CA ALA A 564 -11.51 15.47 -9.23
C ALA A 564 -11.22 15.39 -7.73
N ARG A 565 -10.11 16.00 -7.29
CA ARG A 565 -9.80 16.22 -5.88
C ARG A 565 -9.87 17.72 -5.59
N LEU A 566 -10.84 18.13 -4.79
CA LEU A 566 -11.20 19.54 -4.58
C LEU A 566 -11.44 19.88 -3.11
N ALA A 567 -11.34 21.16 -2.76
CA ALA A 567 -11.74 21.69 -1.46
C ALA A 567 -12.61 22.95 -1.61
N PHE A 568 -13.42 23.20 -0.58
CA PHE A 568 -14.22 24.41 -0.45
C PHE A 568 -13.45 25.43 0.41
N PRO A 569 -13.08 26.60 -0.13
CA PRO A 569 -12.51 27.69 0.67
C PRO A 569 -13.47 28.16 1.78
N ALA A 570 -12.99 29.03 2.66
CA ALA A 570 -13.80 29.61 3.75
C ALA A 570 -15.11 30.27 3.27
N THR A 571 -15.13 30.74 2.02
CA THR A 571 -16.31 31.34 1.35
C THR A 571 -16.97 30.41 0.33
N GLY A 572 -16.51 29.17 0.18
CA GLY A 572 -17.02 28.20 -0.79
C GLY A 572 -18.43 27.71 -0.46
N SER A 573 -19.30 27.60 -1.44
CA SER A 573 -20.69 27.16 -1.26
C SER A 573 -21.22 26.52 -2.53
N ALA A 574 -22.47 26.02 -2.50
CA ALA A 574 -23.11 25.37 -3.63
C ALA A 574 -22.29 24.18 -4.16
N LYS A 575 -22.31 23.95 -5.48
CA LYS A 575 -21.83 22.73 -6.12
C LYS A 575 -20.44 22.89 -6.73
N ALA A 576 -19.61 21.86 -6.59
CA ALA A 576 -18.33 21.74 -7.27
C ALA A 576 -17.98 20.27 -7.60
N GLY A 577 -17.41 20.02 -8.77
CA GLY A 577 -17.04 18.67 -9.19
C GLY A 577 -16.77 18.56 -10.68
N VAL A 578 -17.08 17.39 -11.25
CA VAL A 578 -16.76 17.05 -12.65
C VAL A 578 -18.02 17.03 -13.51
N PHE A 579 -17.89 17.41 -14.78
CA PHE A 579 -19.01 17.41 -15.73
C PHE A 579 -18.63 16.77 -17.07
N CYS A 580 -19.64 16.29 -17.79
CA CYS A 580 -19.56 15.86 -19.19
C CYS A 580 -20.88 16.20 -19.89
N GLY A 581 -20.86 17.09 -20.88
CA GLY A 581 -22.09 17.65 -21.47
C GLY A 581 -23.00 18.26 -20.40
N ASP A 582 -24.22 17.75 -20.31
CA ASP A 582 -25.21 18.16 -19.31
C ASP A 582 -25.11 17.41 -17.97
N LEU A 583 -24.29 16.36 -17.89
CA LEU A 583 -24.05 15.63 -16.66
C LEU A 583 -23.12 16.42 -15.73
N PHE A 584 -23.52 16.55 -14.47
CA PHE A 584 -22.70 17.20 -13.43
C PHE A 584 -22.71 16.36 -12.16
N CYS A 585 -21.58 15.76 -11.83
CA CYS A 585 -21.35 15.04 -10.59
C CYS A 585 -20.56 15.94 -9.63
N CYS A 586 -21.16 16.26 -8.49
CA CYS A 586 -20.65 17.31 -7.63
C CYS A 586 -20.79 16.99 -6.14
N LEU A 587 -19.88 17.57 -5.37
CA LEU A 587 -20.10 17.83 -3.96
C LEU A 587 -20.95 19.10 -3.85
N ASN A 588 -22.05 19.03 -3.11
CA ASN A 588 -22.91 20.16 -2.83
C ASN A 588 -22.80 20.50 -1.35
N TYR A 589 -22.12 21.62 -1.06
CA TYR A 589 -21.91 22.09 0.30
C TYR A 589 -23.23 22.44 0.98
N ASP A 590 -24.19 23.00 0.25
CA ASP A 590 -25.43 23.50 0.84
C ASP A 590 -26.36 22.35 1.28
N SER A 591 -26.36 21.24 0.55
CA SER A 591 -27.12 20.03 0.90
C SER A 591 -26.32 18.98 1.67
N GLN A 592 -25.00 19.18 1.85
CA GLN A 592 -24.08 18.22 2.49
C GLN A 592 -24.20 16.84 1.84
N ALA A 593 -24.01 16.80 0.52
CA ALA A 593 -24.20 15.60 -0.27
C ALA A 593 -23.29 15.53 -1.52
N VAL A 594 -23.05 14.32 -1.99
CA VAL A 594 -22.59 14.02 -3.34
C VAL A 594 -23.83 13.85 -4.22
N GLU A 595 -23.88 14.57 -5.34
CA GLU A 595 -25.07 14.64 -6.20
C GLU A 595 -24.70 14.43 -7.67
N LEU A 596 -25.65 13.91 -8.45
CA LEU A 596 -25.56 13.80 -9.90
C LEU A 596 -26.74 14.50 -10.54
N TYR A 597 -26.47 15.40 -11.49
CA TYR A 597 -27.46 16.10 -12.26
C TYR A 597 -27.36 15.76 -13.75
N ASN A 598 -28.49 15.83 -14.45
CA ASN A 598 -28.57 15.97 -15.91
C ASN A 598 -29.34 17.26 -16.22
N GLY A 599 -28.64 18.28 -16.69
CA GLY A 599 -29.17 19.63 -16.78
C GLY A 599 -29.57 20.15 -15.40
N SER A 600 -30.86 20.45 -15.21
CA SER A 600 -31.42 20.88 -13.92
C SER A 600 -32.01 19.73 -13.09
N THR A 601 -32.08 18.51 -13.63
CA THR A 601 -32.71 17.37 -12.96
C THR A 601 -31.71 16.63 -12.10
N LEU A 602 -32.01 16.48 -10.80
CA LEU A 602 -31.24 15.66 -9.87
C LEU A 602 -31.57 14.18 -10.10
N LEU A 603 -30.55 13.37 -10.38
CA LEU A 603 -30.67 11.94 -10.67
C LEU A 603 -30.33 11.04 -9.48
N GLY A 604 -29.51 11.53 -8.54
CA GLY A 604 -29.14 10.79 -7.34
C GLY A 604 -28.38 11.66 -6.35
N SER A 605 -28.43 11.27 -5.08
CA SER A 605 -27.79 11.97 -3.96
C SER A 605 -27.33 10.99 -2.89
N TYR A 606 -26.20 11.29 -2.25
CA TYR A 606 -25.66 10.55 -1.11
C TYR A 606 -25.18 11.54 -0.05
N SER A 607 -25.65 11.41 1.19
CA SER A 607 -25.29 12.32 2.28
C SER A 607 -23.82 12.15 2.67
N GLN A 608 -23.10 13.28 2.76
CA GLN A 608 -21.70 13.33 3.16
C GLN A 608 -21.41 14.69 3.79
N THR A 609 -20.77 14.69 4.97
CA THR A 609 -20.30 15.93 5.59
C THR A 609 -19.17 16.55 4.77
N ILE A 610 -19.33 17.82 4.44
CA ILE A 610 -18.39 18.62 3.66
C ILE A 610 -18.06 19.87 4.48
N GLU A 611 -16.78 20.03 4.78
CA GLU A 611 -16.23 21.13 5.55
C GLU A 611 -15.60 22.16 4.63
N ARG A 612 -15.61 23.41 5.10
CA ARG A 612 -14.82 24.48 4.48
C ARG A 612 -13.44 24.51 5.11
N THR A 613 -12.46 24.82 4.29
CA THR A 613 -11.08 25.03 4.72
C THR A 613 -10.87 26.50 5.07
N ALA A 614 -10.26 26.77 6.23
CA ALA A 614 -9.86 28.13 6.60
C ALA A 614 -8.82 28.69 5.62
N ASN A 615 -8.79 30.00 5.41
CA ASN A 615 -7.87 30.62 4.45
C ASN A 615 -6.39 30.33 4.75
N ALA A 616 -6.04 30.16 6.03
CA ALA A 616 -4.68 29.83 6.45
C ALA A 616 -4.24 28.42 6.03
N ASP A 617 -5.18 27.48 5.90
CA ASP A 617 -4.91 26.06 5.64
C ASP A 617 -5.13 25.68 4.17
N LEU A 618 -5.80 26.54 3.37
CA LEU A 618 -6.22 26.24 1.99
C LEU A 618 -5.07 25.77 1.07
N ARG A 619 -3.85 26.24 1.35
CA ARG A 619 -2.66 26.00 0.52
C ARG A 619 -1.65 25.02 1.14
N THR A 620 -1.91 24.52 2.34
CA THR A 620 -0.96 23.72 3.12
C THR A 620 -1.59 22.45 3.66
N ASN A 621 -2.81 22.54 4.20
CA ASN A 621 -3.55 21.41 4.76
C ASN A 621 -5.07 21.53 4.51
N PRO A 622 -5.52 21.56 3.24
CA PRO A 622 -6.94 21.68 2.94
C PRO A 622 -7.75 20.42 3.25
N SER A 623 -9.03 20.61 3.60
CA SER A 623 -10.02 19.55 3.73
C SER A 623 -10.41 19.04 2.33
N MET A 624 -9.55 18.18 1.76
CA MET A 624 -9.70 17.69 0.39
C MET A 624 -10.75 16.58 0.28
N TYR A 625 -11.55 16.66 -0.76
CA TYR A 625 -12.57 15.67 -1.11
C TYR A 625 -12.38 15.15 -2.54
N THR A 626 -12.64 13.88 -2.74
CA THR A 626 -12.64 13.24 -4.05
C THR A 626 -14.08 13.00 -4.51
N VAL A 627 -14.38 13.38 -5.76
CA VAL A 627 -15.64 13.05 -6.46
C VAL A 627 -15.31 12.42 -7.81
N GLU A 628 -15.97 11.31 -8.14
CA GLU A 628 -15.73 10.57 -9.38
C GLU A 628 -17.04 10.18 -10.06
N MET A 629 -17.04 10.22 -11.38
CA MET A 629 -18.16 9.86 -12.23
C MET A 629 -17.68 8.99 -13.38
N ARG A 630 -18.25 7.80 -13.53
CA ARG A 630 -18.03 6.93 -14.69
C ARG A 630 -19.30 6.84 -15.52
N ILE A 631 -19.18 7.16 -16.81
CA ILE A 631 -20.28 7.19 -17.77
C ILE A 631 -20.09 6.04 -18.75
N ARG A 632 -21.15 5.24 -18.96
CA ARG A 632 -21.18 4.14 -19.93
C ARG A 632 -22.54 4.13 -20.62
N GLY A 633 -22.59 4.70 -21.81
CA GLY A 633 -23.84 4.99 -22.51
C GLY A 633 -24.79 5.79 -21.63
N ASN A 634 -25.90 5.15 -21.24
CA ASN A 634 -26.93 5.78 -20.41
C ASN A 634 -26.78 5.52 -18.91
N LYS A 635 -25.71 4.87 -18.47
CA LYS A 635 -25.49 4.52 -17.06
C LYS A 635 -24.36 5.35 -16.48
N VAL A 636 -24.61 5.94 -15.31
CA VAL A 636 -23.61 6.74 -14.59
C VAL A 636 -23.42 6.18 -13.20
N ARG A 637 -22.17 5.89 -12.83
CA ARG A 637 -21.78 5.49 -11.48
C ARG A 637 -21.05 6.63 -10.80
N VAL A 638 -21.41 6.88 -9.55
CA VAL A 638 -20.86 7.99 -8.74
C VAL A 638 -20.09 7.43 -7.57
N TYR A 639 -18.89 7.94 -7.37
CA TYR A 639 -17.97 7.55 -6.31
C TYR A 639 -17.50 8.78 -5.51
N SER A 640 -17.21 8.61 -4.22
CA SER A 640 -16.61 9.67 -3.40
C SER A 640 -15.88 9.09 -2.17
N GLY A 641 -14.97 9.87 -1.57
CA GLY A 641 -14.21 9.44 -0.38
C GLY A 641 -12.94 8.68 -0.76
N SER A 642 -12.68 7.52 -0.13
CA SER A 642 -11.62 6.61 -0.56
C SER A 642 -11.85 6.19 -2.02
N SER A 643 -10.77 6.10 -2.81
CA SER A 643 -10.85 5.77 -4.23
C SER A 643 -11.71 4.51 -4.47
N TYR A 644 -12.53 4.53 -5.52
CA TYR A 644 -13.45 3.45 -5.91
C TYR A 644 -14.64 3.16 -4.99
N THR A 645 -14.91 4.00 -3.99
CA THR A 645 -16.08 3.81 -3.10
C THR A 645 -17.38 4.23 -3.81
N LEU A 646 -18.15 3.26 -4.30
CA LEU A 646 -19.42 3.51 -4.97
C LEU A 646 -20.45 4.12 -4.01
N ARG A 647 -21.09 5.21 -4.41
CA ARG A 647 -22.20 5.83 -3.67
C ARG A 647 -23.56 5.44 -4.24
N PHE A 648 -23.74 5.62 -5.54
CA PHE A 648 -24.95 5.22 -6.24
C PHE A 648 -24.72 5.09 -7.74
N THR A 649 -25.73 4.55 -8.42
CA THR A 649 -25.79 4.42 -9.87
C THR A 649 -27.08 5.06 -10.36
N ALA A 650 -27.01 5.79 -11.46
CA ALA A 650 -28.17 6.42 -12.10
C ALA A 650 -28.25 6.04 -13.58
N THR A 651 -29.48 6.02 -14.10
CA THR A 651 -29.76 5.91 -15.54
C THR A 651 -30.13 7.28 -16.06
N VAL A 652 -29.58 7.64 -17.22
CA VAL A 652 -29.69 8.96 -17.84
C VAL A 652 -30.46 8.86 -19.16
N SER A 653 -31.41 9.75 -19.37
CA SER A 653 -32.11 9.90 -20.65
C SER A 653 -31.65 11.17 -21.38
N GLY A 654 -31.42 11.08 -22.70
CA GLY A 654 -31.12 12.24 -23.54
C GLY A 654 -29.68 12.77 -23.46
N PHE A 655 -28.77 12.05 -22.78
CA PHE A 655 -27.34 12.36 -22.80
C PHE A 655 -26.69 11.85 -24.08
N SER A 656 -25.90 12.70 -24.74
CA SER A 656 -25.20 12.40 -26.00
C SER A 656 -23.70 12.71 -25.96
N GLY A 657 -23.15 13.03 -24.79
CA GLY A 657 -21.78 13.50 -24.66
C GLY A 657 -21.62 15.02 -24.75
N GLY A 658 -20.37 15.49 -24.82
CA GLY A 658 -20.02 16.90 -24.94
C GLY A 658 -18.63 17.21 -24.37
N TYR A 659 -18.38 18.49 -24.09
CA TYR A 659 -17.23 18.91 -23.30
C TYR A 659 -17.22 18.26 -21.92
N ALA A 660 -16.04 17.88 -21.45
CA ALA A 660 -15.82 17.37 -20.10
C ALA A 660 -14.77 18.21 -19.36
N GLY A 661 -14.87 18.22 -18.02
CA GLY A 661 -13.89 18.91 -17.19
C GLY A 661 -14.39 19.23 -15.79
N TYR A 662 -13.92 20.34 -15.23
CA TYR A 662 -14.23 20.79 -13.88
C TYR A 662 -15.27 21.91 -13.88
N ARG A 663 -16.25 21.81 -13.00
CA ARG A 663 -17.31 22.81 -12.83
C ARG A 663 -17.48 23.18 -11.37
N SER A 664 -17.65 24.47 -11.12
CA SER A 664 -18.15 24.94 -9.83
C SER A 664 -19.06 26.16 -9.97
N ASP A 665 -20.12 26.20 -9.17
CA ASP A 665 -21.06 27.32 -9.13
C ASP A 665 -20.46 28.54 -8.41
N ASN A 666 -19.56 28.34 -7.44
CA ASN A 666 -18.86 29.39 -6.68
C ASN A 666 -17.35 29.09 -6.60
N ARG A 667 -16.57 29.95 -5.93
CA ARG A 667 -15.11 29.75 -5.82
C ARG A 667 -14.78 28.42 -5.14
N THR A 668 -13.98 27.59 -5.81
CA THR A 668 -13.40 26.35 -5.30
C THR A 668 -11.95 26.20 -5.70
N VAL A 669 -11.25 25.27 -5.04
CA VAL A 669 -9.90 24.85 -5.42
C VAL A 669 -9.90 23.38 -5.82
N CYS A 670 -9.12 23.04 -6.84
CA CYS A 670 -8.93 21.68 -7.33
C CYS A 670 -7.44 21.43 -7.54
N GLU A 671 -6.92 20.33 -7.00
CA GLU A 671 -5.48 19.97 -7.12
C GLU A 671 -5.25 18.76 -8.02
N LEU A 672 -6.32 18.09 -8.45
CA LEU A 672 -6.24 16.96 -9.36
C LEU A 672 -7.51 16.88 -10.21
N LEU A 673 -7.34 16.84 -11.52
CA LEU A 673 -8.36 16.47 -12.48
C LEU A 673 -7.84 15.30 -13.33
N ARG A 674 -8.54 14.18 -13.31
CA ARG A 674 -8.19 12.97 -14.05
C ARG A 674 -9.31 12.55 -14.98
N LEU A 675 -8.94 12.20 -16.20
CA LEU A 675 -9.79 11.61 -17.23
C LEU A 675 -9.24 10.23 -17.59
N GLY A 676 -10.09 9.21 -17.55
CA GLY A 676 -9.78 7.86 -17.97
C GLY A 676 -10.88 7.29 -18.86
N ASP A 677 -10.58 6.19 -19.52
CA ASP A 677 -11.54 5.48 -20.35
C ASP A 677 -12.66 4.87 -19.48
N ALA A 678 -13.89 4.87 -19.98
CA ALA A 678 -14.96 4.25 -19.21
C ALA A 678 -14.81 2.74 -19.11
N TRP A 679 -14.29 2.06 -20.12
CA TRP A 679 -14.35 0.59 -20.28
C TRP A 679 -12.99 -0.09 -20.15
N THR A 680 -11.93 0.58 -20.57
CA THR A 680 -10.57 0.09 -20.63
C THR A 680 -9.80 0.45 -19.37
N TYR A 681 -8.95 -0.46 -18.93
CA TYR A 681 -8.18 -0.36 -17.70
C TYR A 681 -6.71 -0.64 -17.97
N GLU A 682 -5.86 0.08 -17.24
CA GLU A 682 -4.46 -0.25 -17.08
C GLU A 682 -4.31 -1.17 -15.85
N PRO A 683 -3.88 -2.43 -16.03
CA PRO A 683 -3.50 -3.28 -14.93
C PRO A 683 -2.20 -2.79 -14.27
N TYR A 684 -2.04 -3.09 -12.97
CA TYR A 684 -0.86 -2.77 -12.16
C TYR A 684 -0.31 -4.03 -11.47
N GLU A 685 -0.14 -5.10 -12.24
CA GLU A 685 -0.02 -6.45 -11.65
C GLU A 685 1.04 -7.36 -12.28
N ARG A 686 1.31 -7.25 -13.59
CA ARG A 686 2.23 -8.15 -14.30
C ARG A 686 3.65 -7.62 -14.48
N PHE A 687 4.61 -8.46 -14.13
CA PHE A 687 6.02 -8.29 -14.48
C PHE A 687 6.62 -9.62 -14.91
N ASP A 688 7.67 -9.56 -15.72
CA ASP A 688 8.45 -10.71 -16.15
C ASP A 688 9.83 -10.66 -15.47
N VAL A 689 10.41 -11.82 -15.16
CA VAL A 689 11.77 -11.97 -14.62
C VAL A 689 12.57 -12.85 -15.56
N THR A 690 13.67 -12.32 -16.09
CA THR A 690 14.68 -13.06 -16.85
C THR A 690 15.80 -13.49 -15.91
N PHE A 691 15.99 -14.79 -15.77
CA PHE A 691 16.95 -15.40 -14.85
C PHE A 691 18.35 -15.58 -15.49
N PRO A 692 19.39 -15.87 -14.69
CA PRO A 692 20.75 -16.03 -15.20
C PRO A 692 20.94 -17.12 -16.26
N ASP A 693 20.06 -18.13 -16.29
CA ASP A 693 20.07 -19.21 -17.29
C ASP A 693 19.34 -18.84 -18.60
N GLY A 694 18.83 -17.60 -18.70
CA GLY A 694 18.08 -17.09 -19.84
C GLY A 694 16.59 -17.46 -19.83
N THR A 695 16.12 -18.22 -18.84
CA THR A 695 14.69 -18.50 -18.71
C THR A 695 13.93 -17.25 -18.28
N VAL A 696 12.68 -17.14 -18.74
CA VAL A 696 11.80 -16.02 -18.39
C VAL A 696 10.55 -16.57 -17.71
N THR A 697 10.25 -16.08 -16.50
CA THR A 697 8.98 -16.39 -15.82
C THR A 697 8.11 -15.14 -15.74
N GLN A 698 6.83 -15.32 -16.00
CA GLN A 698 5.82 -14.27 -15.93
C GLN A 698 5.08 -14.37 -14.60
N TYR A 699 4.92 -13.25 -13.91
CA TYR A 699 4.26 -13.19 -12.61
C TYR A 699 3.10 -12.20 -12.62
N GLY A 700 2.15 -12.42 -11.70
CA GLY A 700 1.19 -11.41 -11.26
C GLY A 700 0.02 -11.09 -12.19
N ARG A 701 0.00 -11.53 -13.45
CA ARG A 701 -1.16 -11.36 -14.35
C ARG A 701 -2.39 -12.08 -13.79
N ILE A 702 -3.48 -11.35 -13.58
CA ILE A 702 -4.71 -11.87 -12.99
C ILE A 702 -5.71 -12.19 -14.09
N SER A 703 -6.26 -13.41 -14.05
CA SER A 703 -7.31 -13.82 -14.98
C SER A 703 -8.62 -13.13 -14.63
N ARG A 704 -9.31 -12.63 -15.66
CA ARG A 704 -10.60 -11.93 -15.53
C ARG A 704 -11.64 -12.60 -16.42
N SER A 705 -12.82 -12.90 -15.86
CA SER A 705 -13.90 -13.58 -16.59
C SER A 705 -14.69 -12.65 -17.52
N ASN A 706 -14.56 -11.34 -17.34
CA ASN A 706 -15.34 -10.32 -18.04
C ASN A 706 -14.47 -9.26 -18.75
N ALA A 707 -13.33 -9.66 -19.33
CA ALA A 707 -12.41 -8.74 -19.99
C ALA A 707 -11.85 -9.29 -21.31
N THR A 708 -11.63 -8.38 -22.26
CA THR A 708 -10.86 -8.60 -23.49
C THR A 708 -9.53 -7.88 -23.37
N TRP A 709 -8.43 -8.55 -23.68
CA TRP A 709 -7.08 -8.00 -23.54
C TRP A 709 -6.60 -7.34 -24.83
N ASP A 710 -6.04 -6.14 -24.70
CA ASP A 710 -5.19 -5.51 -25.70
C ASP A 710 -3.76 -6.04 -25.51
N THR A 711 -3.24 -6.77 -26.49
CA THR A 711 -1.92 -7.39 -26.39
C THR A 711 -0.77 -6.40 -26.64
N GLU A 712 -1.04 -5.30 -27.34
CA GLU A 712 -0.06 -4.26 -27.65
C GLU A 712 0.29 -3.51 -26.37
N PHE A 713 -0.70 -2.85 -25.75
CA PHE A 713 -0.51 -2.03 -24.56
C PHE A 713 -0.71 -2.77 -23.24
N GLN A 714 -1.01 -4.07 -23.26
CA GLN A 714 -1.30 -4.86 -22.06
C GLN A 714 -2.43 -4.25 -21.20
N ALA A 715 -3.38 -3.55 -21.84
CA ALA A 715 -4.59 -3.05 -21.21
C ALA A 715 -5.72 -4.07 -21.35
N PHE A 716 -6.82 -3.91 -20.61
CA PHE A 716 -8.00 -4.73 -20.81
C PHE A 716 -9.28 -3.92 -20.82
N THR A 717 -10.20 -4.29 -21.69
CA THR A 717 -11.53 -3.68 -21.81
C THR A 717 -12.56 -4.62 -21.23
N LEU A 718 -13.40 -4.11 -20.32
CA LEU A 718 -14.45 -4.93 -19.73
C LEU A 718 -15.57 -5.22 -20.73
N THR A 719 -16.12 -6.43 -20.69
CA THR A 719 -17.32 -6.85 -21.43
C THR A 719 -18.61 -6.65 -20.62
N SER A 720 -18.49 -6.33 -19.33
CA SER A 720 -19.60 -6.01 -18.43
C SER A 720 -19.20 -4.94 -17.42
N ASP A 721 -20.17 -4.43 -16.65
CA ASP A 721 -20.04 -3.09 -16.08
C ASP A 721 -18.95 -2.89 -15.00
N ILE A 722 -18.31 -3.91 -14.44
CA ILE A 722 -17.35 -3.65 -13.36
C ILE A 722 -16.19 -4.64 -13.29
N GLU A 723 -15.02 -4.08 -12.98
CA GLU A 723 -13.82 -4.78 -12.54
C GLU A 723 -13.94 -4.91 -11.01
N GLU A 724 -14.22 -6.11 -10.51
CA GLU A 724 -14.53 -6.38 -9.11
C GLU A 724 -13.77 -7.63 -8.64
N ASP A 725 -13.61 -7.79 -7.34
CA ASP A 725 -12.91 -8.95 -6.77
C ASP A 725 -13.57 -10.28 -7.22
N ALA A 726 -14.90 -10.29 -7.44
CA ALA A 726 -15.64 -11.47 -7.90
C ALA A 726 -15.35 -11.89 -9.36
N THR A 727 -14.77 -11.01 -10.18
CA THR A 727 -14.43 -11.33 -11.58
C THR A 727 -12.97 -11.73 -11.77
N ARG A 728 -12.16 -11.64 -10.71
CA ARG A 728 -10.72 -11.96 -10.69
C ARG A 728 -10.49 -13.39 -10.19
N SER A 729 -9.41 -14.02 -10.68
CA SER A 729 -8.93 -15.30 -10.14
C SER A 729 -8.28 -15.20 -8.77
N GLU A 730 -7.84 -14.00 -8.37
CA GLU A 730 -7.18 -13.73 -7.09
C GLU A 730 -7.43 -12.29 -6.62
N SER A 731 -7.29 -12.05 -5.31
CA SER A 731 -7.30 -10.71 -4.72
C SER A 731 -5.97 -10.00 -4.94
N ILE A 732 -6.01 -8.66 -5.02
CA ILE A 732 -4.80 -7.83 -5.08
C ILE A 732 -4.54 -7.28 -3.68
N SER A 733 -3.40 -7.66 -3.09
CA SER A 733 -2.94 -7.10 -1.82
C SER A 733 -2.59 -5.62 -1.98
N LEU A 734 -2.91 -4.80 -0.97
CA LEU A 734 -2.42 -3.42 -0.85
C LEU A 734 -1.08 -3.34 -0.10
N ASP A 735 -0.54 -4.50 0.28
CA ASP A 735 0.78 -4.67 0.88
C ASP A 735 1.67 -5.48 -0.07
N TYR A 736 2.97 -5.45 0.19
CA TYR A 736 3.97 -6.15 -0.61
C TYR A 736 3.76 -7.66 -0.62
N GLU A 737 3.85 -8.25 -1.81
CA GLU A 737 3.72 -9.69 -2.07
C GLU A 737 5.05 -10.28 -2.51
N PHE A 738 5.22 -11.58 -2.27
CA PHE A 738 6.45 -12.31 -2.59
C PHE A 738 6.21 -13.26 -3.76
N TYR A 739 7.11 -13.22 -4.75
CA TYR A 739 7.10 -14.06 -5.94
C TYR A 739 8.38 -14.86 -6.02
N HIS A 740 8.25 -16.17 -6.20
CA HIS A 740 9.36 -17.10 -6.05
C HIS A 740 9.79 -17.68 -7.40
N SER A 741 11.09 -17.76 -7.64
CA SER A 741 11.66 -18.42 -8.80
C SER A 741 11.53 -19.94 -8.72
N HIS A 742 11.76 -20.59 -9.85
CA HIS A 742 12.21 -21.98 -9.85
C HIS A 742 13.62 -22.08 -9.24
N GLU A 743 14.14 -23.30 -9.08
CA GLU A 743 15.49 -23.52 -8.55
C GLU A 743 16.57 -23.05 -9.53
N LEU A 744 17.50 -22.23 -9.02
CA LEU A 744 18.60 -21.67 -9.78
C LEU A 744 19.89 -22.40 -9.41
N ALA A 745 20.48 -23.10 -10.38
CA ALA A 745 21.76 -23.81 -10.23
C ALA A 745 22.94 -22.83 -10.32
N LEU A 746 23.04 -21.90 -9.37
CA LEU A 746 24.13 -20.94 -9.28
C LEU A 746 25.29 -21.49 -8.43
N THR A 747 26.47 -20.89 -8.56
CA THR A 747 27.67 -21.25 -7.79
C THR A 747 28.18 -20.02 -7.05
N CYS A 748 28.44 -20.15 -5.75
CA CYS A 748 29.00 -19.07 -4.96
C CYS A 748 30.36 -18.60 -5.53
N GLY A 749 30.59 -17.29 -5.45
CA GLY A 749 31.82 -16.64 -5.93
C GLY A 749 31.74 -16.06 -7.34
N ASN A 750 30.62 -16.23 -8.05
CA ASN A 750 30.35 -15.59 -9.34
C ASN A 750 29.29 -14.49 -9.20
N ASP A 751 29.19 -13.67 -10.25
CA ASP A 751 28.15 -12.65 -10.40
C ASP A 751 27.21 -13.05 -11.54
N TYR A 752 25.92 -12.87 -11.32
CA TYR A 752 24.87 -13.28 -12.24
C TYR A 752 23.91 -12.12 -12.49
N THR A 753 23.41 -12.02 -13.71
CA THR A 753 22.44 -10.98 -14.07
C THR A 753 21.02 -11.51 -13.93
N VAL A 754 20.17 -10.75 -13.26
CA VAL A 754 18.71 -10.92 -13.32
C VAL A 754 18.08 -9.62 -13.82
N THR A 755 17.07 -9.75 -14.66
CA THR A 755 16.38 -8.61 -15.25
C THR A 755 14.90 -8.68 -14.91
N ILE A 756 14.35 -7.61 -14.34
CA ILE A 756 12.93 -7.45 -14.08
C ILE A 756 12.37 -6.49 -15.13
N THR A 757 11.37 -6.95 -15.87
CA THR A 757 10.68 -6.16 -16.88
C THR A 757 9.20 -6.05 -16.50
N PRO A 758 8.78 -4.94 -15.85
CA PRO A 758 7.37 -4.65 -15.68
C PRO A 758 6.67 -4.63 -17.05
N LYS A 759 5.54 -5.33 -17.16
CA LYS A 759 4.68 -5.29 -18.35
C LYS A 759 3.54 -4.29 -18.18
N ASP A 760 3.27 -3.96 -16.93
CA ASP A 760 2.26 -3.04 -16.47
C ASP A 760 2.93 -1.88 -15.72
N ILE A 761 2.25 -0.75 -15.68
CA ILE A 761 2.69 0.40 -14.89
C ILE A 761 2.35 0.18 -13.42
N ASP A 762 2.91 1.01 -12.56
CA ASP A 762 2.64 1.09 -11.13
C ASP A 762 2.87 -0.21 -10.34
N ILE A 763 3.75 -1.06 -10.85
CA ILE A 763 4.33 -2.21 -10.12
C ILE A 763 5.62 -1.75 -9.47
N TRP A 764 5.67 -1.87 -8.14
CA TRP A 764 6.84 -1.39 -7.40
C TRP A 764 7.75 -2.56 -7.07
N ILE A 765 8.94 -2.53 -7.67
CA ILE A 765 10.04 -3.46 -7.41
C ILE A 765 10.72 -3.00 -6.13
N ALA A 766 10.41 -3.62 -4.99
CA ALA A 766 10.95 -3.20 -3.69
C ALA A 766 12.23 -3.92 -3.33
N ARG A 767 12.20 -5.26 -3.20
CA ARG A 767 13.34 -6.04 -2.71
C ARG A 767 13.50 -7.35 -3.44
N LEU A 768 14.74 -7.80 -3.62
CA LEU A 768 15.09 -9.12 -4.14
C LEU A 768 15.89 -9.86 -3.07
N PHE A 769 15.56 -11.13 -2.86
CA PHE A 769 16.24 -12.03 -1.92
C PHE A 769 16.71 -13.26 -2.67
N LEU A 770 18.02 -13.49 -2.72
CA LEU A 770 18.56 -14.76 -3.20
C LEU A 770 18.92 -15.60 -1.97
N GLY A 771 18.25 -16.73 -1.79
CA GLY A 771 18.48 -17.61 -0.65
C GLY A 771 18.57 -19.08 -1.01
N ASP A 772 18.81 -19.90 -0.01
CA ASP A 772 18.94 -21.35 -0.13
C ASP A 772 17.60 -22.00 -0.55
N ALA A 773 17.61 -22.88 -1.55
CA ALA A 773 16.39 -23.51 -2.05
C ALA A 773 15.67 -24.41 -1.02
N ASP A 774 16.35 -24.87 0.02
CA ASP A 774 15.74 -25.61 1.14
C ASP A 774 14.99 -24.71 2.11
N GLY A 775 15.33 -23.41 2.13
CA GLY A 775 14.54 -22.38 2.75
C GLY A 775 15.36 -21.20 3.26
N PHE A 776 14.72 -20.04 3.30
CA PHE A 776 15.25 -18.79 3.85
C PHE A 776 14.13 -17.87 4.33
N SER A 777 14.47 -16.87 5.14
CA SER A 777 13.45 -16.06 5.82
C SER A 777 13.87 -14.64 6.14
N ILE A 778 12.90 -13.86 6.62
CA ILE A 778 13.11 -12.61 7.33
C ILE A 778 12.67 -12.81 8.77
N LEU A 779 13.52 -12.48 9.73
CA LEU A 779 13.28 -12.64 11.16
C LEU A 779 13.30 -11.27 11.84
N TYR A 780 12.24 -10.90 12.55
CA TYR A 780 12.24 -9.80 13.51
C TYR A 780 12.01 -10.37 14.92
N TYR A 781 12.71 -9.86 15.93
CA TYR A 781 12.56 -10.32 17.30
C TYR A 781 12.84 -9.21 18.30
N GLN A 782 12.51 -9.43 19.57
CA GLN A 782 12.70 -8.45 20.64
C GLN A 782 13.86 -8.88 21.52
N ASP A 783 14.73 -7.94 21.87
CA ASP A 783 15.82 -8.15 22.81
C ASP A 783 15.81 -7.12 23.95
N VAL A 784 16.84 -7.17 24.79
CA VAL A 784 16.96 -6.26 25.93
C VAL A 784 17.01 -4.79 25.51
N ASP A 785 17.68 -4.45 24.41
CA ASP A 785 17.88 -3.06 24.01
C ASP A 785 16.57 -2.45 23.50
N SER A 786 15.81 -3.21 22.71
CA SER A 786 14.47 -2.81 22.25
C SER A 786 13.51 -2.57 23.41
N LEU A 787 13.43 -3.53 24.35
CA LEU A 787 12.50 -3.44 25.47
C LEU A 787 12.88 -2.32 26.44
N VAL A 788 14.18 -2.09 26.68
CA VAL A 788 14.66 -1.00 27.53
C VAL A 788 14.42 0.36 26.88
N TYR A 789 14.63 0.49 25.56
CA TYR A 789 14.34 1.71 24.82
C TYR A 789 12.87 2.10 24.99
N TRP A 790 11.95 1.21 24.66
CA TRP A 790 10.52 1.49 24.73
C TRP A 790 10.01 1.67 26.16
N ALA A 791 10.58 0.97 27.15
CA ALA A 791 10.29 1.22 28.56
C ALA A 791 10.72 2.63 29.02
N ASN A 792 11.82 3.16 28.47
CA ASN A 792 12.23 4.55 28.73
C ASN A 792 11.31 5.56 28.04
N GLU A 793 10.91 5.32 26.78
CA GLU A 793 9.95 6.18 26.10
C GLU A 793 8.61 6.23 26.85
N ALA A 794 8.10 5.08 27.29
CA ALA A 794 6.91 4.98 28.15
C ALA A 794 7.02 5.89 29.39
N ALA A 795 8.16 5.84 30.09
CA ALA A 795 8.39 6.62 31.30
C ALA A 795 8.58 8.12 31.05
N TYR A 796 9.34 8.49 30.03
CA TYR A 796 9.85 9.86 29.86
C TYR A 796 9.11 10.69 28.83
N ARG A 797 8.63 10.07 27.75
CA ARG A 797 7.86 10.77 26.71
C ARG A 797 6.40 10.91 27.11
N TRP A 798 5.77 9.80 27.50
CA TRP A 798 4.33 9.77 27.79
C TRP A 798 3.99 9.81 29.28
N GLY A 799 4.97 9.56 30.17
CA GLY A 799 4.73 9.57 31.61
C GLY A 799 3.70 8.53 32.06
N VAL A 800 3.57 7.43 31.31
CA VAL A 800 2.63 6.35 31.66
C VAL A 800 3.15 5.57 32.86
N ARG A 801 2.32 4.72 33.46
CA ARG A 801 2.63 3.94 34.68
C ARG A 801 3.92 3.12 34.58
N GLY A 802 4.18 2.58 33.40
CA GLY A 802 5.28 1.68 33.10
C GLY A 802 4.97 0.87 31.85
N PHE A 803 5.55 -0.32 31.72
CA PHE A 803 5.32 -1.21 30.57
C PHE A 803 4.72 -2.55 31.00
N ALA A 804 3.96 -3.17 30.10
CA ALA A 804 3.41 -4.51 30.22
C ALA A 804 3.94 -5.40 29.09
N MET A 805 4.53 -6.54 29.44
CA MET A 805 5.22 -7.40 28.48
C MET A 805 4.47 -8.72 28.22
N TRP A 806 4.16 -8.97 26.96
CA TRP A 806 3.50 -10.20 26.49
C TRP A 806 4.48 -11.13 25.75
N SER A 807 4.81 -12.32 26.26
CA SER A 807 4.51 -12.86 27.58
C SER A 807 5.76 -13.40 28.27
N LEU A 808 5.68 -13.60 29.59
CA LEU A 808 6.82 -13.99 30.40
C LEU A 808 7.38 -15.37 29.99
N GLY A 809 8.70 -15.47 29.87
CA GLY A 809 9.41 -16.67 29.44
C GLY A 809 9.70 -16.73 27.93
N GLN A 810 9.45 -15.64 27.19
CA GLN A 810 9.83 -15.49 25.78
C GLN A 810 10.99 -14.50 25.59
N GLU A 811 11.15 -13.58 26.54
CA GLU A 811 12.09 -12.47 26.51
C GLU A 811 13.57 -12.89 26.59
N ASP A 812 14.45 -11.94 26.26
CA ASP A 812 15.84 -11.99 26.69
C ASP A 812 15.93 -11.82 28.21
N MET A 813 16.39 -12.84 28.93
CA MET A 813 16.47 -12.81 30.40
C MET A 813 17.41 -11.72 30.94
N ARG A 814 18.31 -11.17 30.11
CA ARG A 814 19.15 -10.01 30.49
C ARG A 814 18.32 -8.75 30.76
N LEU A 815 17.11 -8.66 30.21
CA LEU A 815 16.16 -7.59 30.50
C LEU A 815 16.01 -7.33 31.99
N TRP A 816 15.90 -8.41 32.78
CA TRP A 816 15.67 -8.32 34.21
C TRP A 816 16.83 -7.71 35.00
N GLU A 817 18.03 -7.67 34.42
CA GLU A 817 19.18 -6.99 35.01
C GLU A 817 19.13 -5.48 34.76
N ALA A 818 18.61 -5.07 33.61
CA ALA A 818 18.48 -3.68 33.17
C ALA A 818 17.31 -2.93 33.81
N LEU A 819 16.20 -3.60 34.13
CA LEU A 819 15.02 -2.97 34.73
C LEU A 819 15.22 -2.66 36.23
N PRO A 820 14.66 -1.58 36.80
CA PRO A 820 14.79 -1.28 38.22
C PRO A 820 14.07 -2.31 39.11
N LYS A 821 14.56 -2.51 40.35
CA LYS A 821 13.83 -3.29 41.37
C LYS A 821 12.58 -2.54 41.80
N GLN A 822 11.49 -3.26 42.05
CA GLN A 822 10.18 -2.71 42.41
C GLN A 822 9.96 -2.67 43.94
N ILE A 823 11.03 -2.91 44.72
CA ILE A 823 11.06 -3.00 46.19
C ILE A 823 12.13 -2.13 46.82
#